data_AF-E6MR37-F1
#
_entry.id   AF-E6MR37-F1
#
_cell.length_a   1.000
_cell.length_b   1.000
_cell.length_c   1.000
_cell.angle_alpha   90.00
_cell.angle_beta   90.00
_cell.angle_gamma   90.00
#
_symmetry.space_group_name_H-M   'P 1'
#
loop_
_entity.id
_entity.type
_entity.pdbx_description
1 polymer ?
#
loop_
_entity_poly.entity_id
_entity_poly.type
_entity_poly.pdbx_seq_one_letter_code
_entity_poly.pdbx_strand_id
1 'polypeptide(L)'
;MYIHGQFYNEKNERIEVHILIRGDRTNEVEIGAESCGINWTDDPVEIESQVSDTFDVLLKYQATVRLLVKNFIPDLFCASCRDAVVNIYREGECLFAGFIEPQTYSQPYNEEEDEIELSCIDVLTALQYGKYRNVGVQGITYKEVKENAGQRSFLDIIRELLSGLSNNLDILGKQSLACYYDGSIGMNKSEPTFNIFSQIGIHELLFLSDNEDNVWTAEEVLTELLKYLNQHIVQQGFSFYIFSWESIKKAENIEWKDLYSNKDSRISHRLIGITTDKAVGTDTTISVGEIYNQLLLTCKVEKMESLVESPLKESELGSYFMARQKYMSELISLGDGKRALRGFYEMVFNGDTDYYDGSIVDWYVWIKRHPEWKFLMHDNIANADKDLNSYFGQDGKNQQAMLQWLGKHLGAGLVSYGKVERAMARKDNSPVSKINMETVLVLSVNGNGKNSPSEAYPNVEALHEAIPYATYVGQHSGGVFSPVDEETINYIVFSGKMLLNPIMEVTGRYNDLRTKEWILMPFAGKASDSKVPINIVKNKSKDKCYYTRLFWKQQVSDPRQNEEALWDKEGDSGWYPFTDTAPEEYEFKYSSVGDGTDKISKVGLVACMLIIGDKCVVETGSGSQMEDFEWRKYKERSECSSDDEYYAQSFTIGFDPKIGDKLVGHEYDLQNNISWKHGVDSEGMAIPIRKRDHVAGAVKFIVLGPVNVLWSDITRRHPTFFRHTKWTEDAIPLLAHISSIQIKSFEVKVVSDNGKTELLGDDHDIVYMSAAQSSFCNRKDDLEFKVTSALTYDECMQIGVKNALCLSTPVGVASGDGILTLYNRVTDSIAKPELLYVNSYYQEYHAPRVIMTQHMTDIRGGFVDPFAHYRHNFLNKNFFVQGISRNLAEGTAELTLKEIDQ
;
A
#
# COMPACT_ATOMS: atom_id res chain seq x y z
N MET A 1 39.56 0.19 12.80
CA MET A 1 40.88 -0.39 12.47
C MET A 1 41.07 -0.36 10.96
N TYR A 2 42.27 -0.02 10.50
CA TYR A 2 42.64 0.03 9.10
C TYR A 2 43.81 -0.92 8.85
N ILE A 3 43.59 -1.95 8.04
CA ILE A 3 44.60 -2.95 7.67
C ILE A 3 44.95 -2.72 6.21
N HIS A 4 46.23 -2.64 5.87
CA HIS A 4 46.65 -2.48 4.49
C HIS A 4 47.99 -3.15 4.22
N GLY A 5 48.27 -3.48 2.97
CA GLY A 5 49.57 -4.01 2.60
C GLY A 5 49.67 -4.24 1.10
N GLN A 6 50.86 -4.68 0.68
CA GLN A 6 51.11 -5.01 -0.71
C GLN A 6 52.04 -6.22 -0.85
N PHE A 7 51.92 -6.90 -1.98
CA PHE A 7 52.87 -7.91 -2.45
C PHE A 7 53.07 -7.76 -3.97
N TYR A 8 54.05 -8.47 -4.52
CA TYR A 8 54.25 -8.55 -5.96
C TYR A 8 53.87 -9.94 -6.44
N ASN A 9 53.04 -10.00 -7.48
CA ASN A 9 52.65 -11.27 -8.09
C ASN A 9 53.80 -11.86 -8.92
N GLU A 10 53.62 -13.08 -9.44
CA GLU A 10 54.62 -13.76 -10.29
C GLU A 10 54.94 -13.02 -11.59
N LYS A 11 54.08 -12.07 -12.01
CA LYS A 11 54.27 -11.21 -13.18
C LYS A 11 54.93 -9.87 -12.83
N ASN A 12 55.40 -9.72 -11.59
CA ASN A 12 56.04 -8.52 -11.05
C ASN A 12 55.13 -7.28 -11.09
N GLU A 13 53.83 -7.48 -10.90
CA GLU A 13 52.84 -6.42 -10.70
C GLU A 13 52.52 -6.28 -9.21
N ARG A 14 52.37 -5.04 -8.77
CA ARG A 14 52.04 -4.69 -7.40
C ARG A 14 50.55 -4.91 -7.14
N ILE A 15 50.24 -5.79 -6.18
CA ILE A 15 48.89 -6.01 -5.65
C ILE A 15 48.79 -5.33 -4.28
N GLU A 16 47.74 -4.54 -4.09
CA GLU A 16 47.47 -3.84 -2.82
C GLU A 16 46.12 -4.27 -2.27
N VAL A 17 46.06 -4.54 -0.97
CA VAL A 17 44.81 -4.81 -0.25
C VAL A 17 44.63 -3.76 0.84
N HIS A 18 43.41 -3.23 0.92
CA HIS A 18 42.99 -2.28 1.94
C HIS A 18 41.72 -2.80 2.59
N ILE A 19 41.70 -2.89 3.92
CA ILE A 19 40.54 -3.27 4.73
C ILE A 19 40.30 -2.17 5.76
N LEU A 20 39.12 -1.56 5.72
CA LEU A 20 38.72 -0.50 6.65
C LEU A 20 37.51 -0.94 7.47
N ILE A 21 37.74 -1.11 8.77
CA ILE A 21 36.74 -1.59 9.73
C ILE A 21 36.16 -0.39 10.48
N ARG A 22 34.83 -0.23 10.38
CA ARG A 22 33.98 0.80 11.01
C ARG A 22 34.42 2.22 10.70
N GLY A 23 35.07 2.43 9.56
CA GLY A 23 35.65 3.73 9.17
C GLY A 23 36.79 4.22 10.07
N ASP A 24 37.29 3.37 10.97
CA ASP A 24 38.25 3.77 11.99
C ASP A 24 39.70 3.57 11.52
N ARG A 25 40.44 4.68 11.46
CA ARG A 25 41.86 4.74 11.07
C ARG A 25 42.81 4.95 12.25
N THR A 26 42.32 4.87 13.49
CA THR A 26 43.15 5.12 14.68
C THR A 26 44.13 3.99 14.96
N ASN A 27 43.74 2.75 14.66
CA ASN A 27 44.60 1.57 14.69
C ASN A 27 44.93 1.16 13.26
N GLU A 28 46.16 1.45 12.83
CA GLU A 28 46.68 1.16 11.49
C GLU A 28 47.65 -0.02 11.56
N VAL A 29 47.40 -1.02 10.71
CA VAL A 29 48.21 -2.25 10.65
C VAL A 29 48.66 -2.48 9.21
N GLU A 30 49.98 -2.46 9.01
CA GLU A 30 50.60 -2.79 7.73
C GLU A 30 50.94 -4.29 7.68
N ILE A 31 50.34 -5.02 6.74
CA ILE A 31 50.56 -6.46 6.53
C ILE A 31 52.03 -6.68 6.14
N GLY A 32 52.72 -7.56 6.88
CA GLY A 32 54.14 -7.84 6.68
C GLY A 32 55.10 -6.92 7.44
N ALA A 33 54.61 -5.91 8.17
CA ALA A 33 55.46 -5.06 8.99
C ALA A 33 56.02 -5.81 10.21
N GLU A 34 57.26 -5.52 10.61
CA GLU A 34 57.87 -6.13 11.79
C GLU A 34 56.98 -5.89 13.03
N SER A 35 56.71 -6.96 13.79
CA SER A 35 55.88 -6.97 15.02
C SER A 35 54.37 -6.72 14.88
N CYS A 36 53.81 -6.60 13.67
CA CYS A 36 52.36 -6.40 13.49
C CYS A 36 51.52 -7.68 13.73
N GLY A 37 52.13 -8.86 13.56
CA GLY A 37 51.47 -10.15 13.75
C GLY A 37 50.48 -10.54 12.64
N ILE A 38 50.51 -9.86 11.48
CA ILE A 38 49.75 -10.21 10.27
C ILE A 38 50.73 -10.29 9.08
N ASN A 39 50.79 -11.43 8.41
CA ASN A 39 51.66 -11.70 7.26
C ASN A 39 50.86 -12.20 6.05
N TRP A 40 51.49 -12.18 4.88
CA TRP A 40 50.92 -12.76 3.65
C TRP A 40 51.08 -14.27 3.62
N THR A 41 50.08 -14.98 3.09
CA THR A 41 50.21 -16.39 2.69
C THR A 41 50.91 -16.50 1.33
N ASP A 42 51.19 -17.72 0.87
CA ASP A 42 51.75 -17.99 -0.46
C ASP A 42 50.74 -17.66 -1.59
N ASP A 43 49.44 -17.80 -1.32
CA ASP A 43 48.36 -17.46 -2.24
C ASP A 43 47.33 -16.53 -1.57
N PRO A 44 47.66 -15.23 -1.47
CA PRO A 44 46.97 -14.31 -0.57
C PRO A 44 45.63 -13.79 -1.08
N VAL A 45 45.39 -13.73 -2.39
CA VAL A 45 44.19 -13.08 -2.92
C VAL A 45 43.66 -13.75 -4.19
N GLU A 46 42.41 -14.17 -4.13
CA GLU A 46 41.64 -14.68 -5.26
C GLU A 46 40.33 -13.89 -5.43
N ILE A 47 39.85 -13.79 -6.66
CA ILE A 47 38.54 -13.22 -6.99
C ILE A 47 37.81 -14.25 -7.84
N GLU A 48 36.65 -14.69 -7.40
CA GLU A 48 35.86 -15.73 -8.07
C GLU A 48 34.57 -15.15 -8.63
N SER A 49 34.27 -15.53 -9.87
CA SER A 49 32.96 -15.26 -10.47
C SER A 49 31.93 -16.21 -9.88
N GLN A 50 30.83 -15.66 -9.38
CA GLN A 50 29.67 -16.43 -8.91
C GLN A 50 28.59 -16.55 -10.00
N VAL A 51 28.94 -16.24 -11.25
CA VAL A 51 28.04 -16.30 -12.41
C VAL A 51 27.86 -17.76 -12.81
N SER A 52 26.63 -18.24 -12.75
CA SER A 52 26.26 -19.58 -13.17
C SER A 52 26.04 -19.63 -14.67
N ASP A 53 25.19 -18.75 -15.21
CA ASP A 53 24.91 -18.67 -16.63
C ASP A 53 24.33 -17.31 -17.07
N THR A 54 23.82 -17.23 -18.29
CA THR A 54 23.29 -15.97 -18.84
C THR A 54 21.91 -15.54 -18.27
N PHE A 55 21.22 -16.38 -17.50
CA PHE A 55 19.99 -16.01 -16.78
C PHE A 55 20.26 -15.13 -15.56
N ASP A 56 21.47 -15.17 -15.00
CA ASP A 56 21.84 -14.35 -13.84
C ASP A 56 21.76 -12.86 -14.18
N VAL A 57 20.90 -12.13 -13.47
CA VAL A 57 20.72 -10.69 -13.66
C VAL A 57 21.83 -9.89 -13.00
N LEU A 58 22.20 -10.28 -11.77
CA LEU A 58 23.31 -9.68 -11.03
C LEU A 58 24.53 -10.58 -11.18
N LEU A 59 25.55 -10.11 -11.90
CA LEU A 59 26.78 -10.86 -12.10
C LEU A 59 27.72 -10.62 -10.92
N LYS A 60 27.56 -11.47 -9.90
CA LYS A 60 28.21 -11.35 -8.60
C LYS A 60 29.65 -11.88 -8.61
N TYR A 61 30.50 -11.23 -7.82
CA TYR A 61 31.86 -11.66 -7.55
C TYR A 61 32.12 -11.73 -6.05
N GLN A 62 32.94 -12.71 -5.68
CA GLN A 62 33.45 -12.89 -4.34
C GLN A 62 34.98 -12.79 -4.39
N ALA A 63 35.59 -12.20 -3.38
CA ALA A 63 37.03 -12.21 -3.22
C ALA A 63 37.40 -12.94 -1.93
N THR A 64 38.53 -13.63 -1.96
CA THR A 64 39.07 -14.35 -0.81
C THR A 64 40.41 -13.73 -0.48
N VAL A 65 40.56 -13.22 0.74
CA VAL A 65 41.83 -12.67 1.24
C VAL A 65 42.35 -13.59 2.34
N ARG A 66 43.49 -14.23 2.10
CA ARG A 66 44.15 -15.16 3.03
C ARG A 66 45.33 -14.48 3.70
N LEU A 67 45.36 -14.52 5.03
CA LEU A 67 46.39 -13.88 5.86
C LEU A 67 46.90 -14.86 6.92
N LEU A 68 48.17 -14.74 7.28
CA LEU A 68 48.74 -15.43 8.43
C LEU A 68 48.65 -14.51 9.65
N VAL A 69 48.01 -14.96 10.73
CA VAL A 69 47.77 -14.16 11.94
C VAL A 69 48.32 -14.81 13.19
N LYS A 70 49.07 -14.06 14.00
CA LYS A 70 49.64 -14.52 15.28
C LYS A 70 48.65 -14.45 16.44
N ASN A 71 47.70 -13.53 16.36
CA ASN A 71 46.76 -13.25 17.44
C ASN A 71 45.34 -13.25 16.88
N PHE A 72 44.38 -13.51 17.76
CA PHE A 72 42.96 -13.33 17.46
C PHE A 72 42.65 -11.86 17.13
N ILE A 73 41.95 -11.62 16.01
CA ILE A 73 41.58 -10.27 15.54
C ILE A 73 40.05 -10.11 15.63
N PRO A 74 39.51 -9.70 16.78
CA PRO A 74 38.07 -9.58 16.98
C PRO A 74 37.41 -8.53 16.09
N ASP A 75 38.15 -7.52 15.63
CA ASP A 75 37.62 -6.44 14.79
C ASP A 75 37.10 -6.95 13.44
N LEU A 76 37.61 -8.08 12.95
CA LEU A 76 37.14 -8.72 11.72
C LEU A 76 35.77 -9.42 11.89
N PHE A 77 35.31 -9.63 13.14
CA PHE A 77 33.96 -10.12 13.40
C PHE A 77 32.94 -9.00 13.23
N CYS A 78 32.38 -8.92 12.03
CA CYS A 78 31.42 -7.90 11.61
C CYS A 78 29.97 -8.39 11.79
N ALA A 79 29.12 -7.55 12.38
CA ALA A 79 27.70 -7.85 12.54
C ALA A 79 26.89 -7.48 11.29
N SER A 80 27.38 -6.48 10.55
CA SER A 80 26.83 -5.99 9.28
C SER A 80 27.91 -5.99 8.21
N CYS A 81 27.53 -6.22 6.95
CA CYS A 81 28.47 -6.06 5.82
C CYS A 81 29.02 -4.63 5.73
N ARG A 82 28.32 -3.62 6.25
CA ARG A 82 28.78 -2.22 6.26
C ARG A 82 29.92 -1.96 7.25
N ASP A 83 30.21 -2.91 8.13
CA ASP A 83 31.23 -2.72 9.18
C ASP A 83 32.65 -2.87 8.65
N ALA A 84 32.90 -3.58 7.55
CA ALA A 84 34.25 -3.77 7.02
C ALA A 84 34.27 -3.71 5.50
N VAL A 85 34.93 -2.69 4.97
CA VAL A 85 35.10 -2.45 3.54
C VAL A 85 36.44 -3.01 3.09
N VAL A 86 36.50 -3.63 1.92
CA VAL A 86 37.73 -4.13 1.29
C VAL A 86 37.90 -3.57 -0.12
N ASN A 87 39.11 -3.11 -0.46
CA ASN A 87 39.49 -2.74 -1.82
C ASN A 87 40.78 -3.47 -2.20
N ILE A 88 40.78 -4.06 -3.39
CA ILE A 88 41.91 -4.79 -3.96
C ILE A 88 42.34 -4.11 -5.26
N TYR A 89 43.61 -3.74 -5.35
CA TYR A 89 44.19 -3.03 -6.50
C TYR A 89 45.31 -3.83 -7.14
N ARG A 90 45.43 -3.69 -8.47
CA ARG A 90 46.58 -4.12 -9.25
C ARG A 90 47.17 -2.91 -9.98
N GLU A 91 48.41 -2.56 -9.70
CA GLU A 91 49.09 -1.43 -10.36
C GLU A 91 48.29 -0.11 -10.30
N GLY A 92 47.54 0.08 -9.20
CA GLY A 92 46.66 1.23 -8.94
C GLY A 92 45.26 1.14 -9.58
N GLU A 93 44.94 0.08 -10.33
CA GLU A 93 43.59 -0.20 -10.85
C GLU A 93 42.81 -1.05 -9.83
N CYS A 94 41.61 -0.60 -9.44
CA CYS A 94 40.78 -1.35 -8.49
C CYS A 94 40.10 -2.51 -9.22
N LEU A 95 40.44 -3.74 -8.86
CA LEU A 95 39.82 -4.95 -9.42
C LEU A 95 38.58 -5.38 -8.63
N PHE A 96 38.59 -5.18 -7.31
CA PHE A 96 37.49 -5.54 -6.42
C PHE A 96 37.28 -4.47 -5.36
N ALA A 97 36.02 -4.10 -5.14
CA ALA A 97 35.61 -3.20 -4.07
C ALA A 97 34.32 -3.75 -3.45
N GLY A 98 34.36 -4.06 -2.16
CA GLY A 98 33.27 -4.74 -1.50
C GLY A 98 33.39 -4.72 0.01
N PHE A 99 32.88 -5.75 0.63
CA PHE A 99 32.75 -5.89 2.08
C PHE A 99 33.26 -7.24 2.54
N ILE A 100 33.74 -7.33 3.79
CA ILE A 100 33.89 -8.63 4.42
C ILE A 100 32.49 -9.19 4.71
N GLU A 101 32.27 -10.44 4.37
CA GLU A 101 31.00 -11.11 4.61
C GLU A 101 30.69 -11.14 6.11
N PRO A 102 29.48 -10.70 6.53
CA PRO A 102 29.15 -10.60 7.96
C PRO A 102 28.97 -11.99 8.57
N GLN A 103 29.32 -12.12 9.86
CA GLN A 103 29.07 -13.33 10.68
C GLN A 103 29.74 -14.64 10.19
N THR A 104 30.70 -14.58 9.27
CA THR A 104 31.41 -15.77 8.74
C THR A 104 32.80 -15.99 9.34
N TYR A 105 33.25 -15.11 10.25
CA TYR A 105 34.59 -15.18 10.83
C TYR A 105 34.85 -16.53 11.52
N SER A 106 35.90 -17.20 11.08
CA SER A 106 36.43 -18.42 11.68
C SER A 106 37.96 -18.36 11.64
N GLN A 107 38.61 -18.54 12.78
CA GLN A 107 40.07 -18.55 12.88
C GLN A 107 40.52 -19.81 13.63
N PRO A 108 41.41 -20.64 13.04
CA PRO A 108 42.14 -21.66 13.78
C PRO A 108 42.97 -21.05 14.92
N TYR A 109 43.32 -21.86 15.93
CA TYR A 109 44.16 -21.41 17.05
C TYR A 109 45.10 -22.54 17.49
N ASN A 110 46.01 -22.94 16.61
CA ASN A 110 46.89 -24.10 16.84
C ASN A 110 48.37 -23.81 16.58
N GLU A 111 48.70 -22.89 15.66
CA GLU A 111 50.07 -22.63 15.22
C GLU A 111 50.63 -21.29 15.77
N GLU A 112 51.91 -20.99 15.50
CA GLU A 112 52.45 -19.65 15.84
C GLU A 112 51.82 -18.57 14.95
N GLU A 113 51.51 -18.92 13.71
CA GLU A 113 50.75 -18.14 12.74
C GLU A 113 49.67 -19.07 12.18
N ASP A 114 48.40 -18.75 12.44
CA ASP A 114 47.28 -19.47 11.84
C ASP A 114 46.83 -18.75 10.56
N GLU A 115 46.46 -19.50 9.53
CA GLU A 115 45.84 -18.94 8.33
C GLU A 115 44.38 -18.57 8.61
N ILE A 116 44.00 -17.33 8.31
CA ILE A 116 42.62 -16.86 8.28
C ILE A 116 42.21 -16.57 6.84
N GLU A 117 41.03 -17.06 6.48
CA GLU A 117 40.40 -16.80 5.19
C GLU A 117 39.26 -15.79 5.37
N LEU A 118 39.37 -14.63 4.71
CA LEU A 118 38.34 -13.59 4.71
C LEU A 118 37.53 -13.68 3.41
N SER A 119 36.31 -14.18 3.54
CA SER A 119 35.29 -14.10 2.50
C SER A 119 34.84 -12.65 2.32
N CYS A 120 34.97 -12.14 1.10
CA CYS A 120 34.62 -10.77 0.74
C CYS A 120 33.59 -10.76 -0.38
N ILE A 121 32.53 -9.98 -0.22
CA ILE A 121 31.40 -9.90 -1.16
C ILE A 121 31.37 -8.53 -1.85
N ASP A 122 31.04 -8.51 -3.14
CA ASP A 122 30.86 -7.26 -3.89
C ASP A 122 29.57 -6.52 -3.48
N VAL A 123 29.33 -5.33 -4.06
CA VAL A 123 28.15 -4.53 -3.73
C VAL A 123 26.87 -5.23 -4.16
N LEU A 124 26.87 -5.92 -5.30
CA LEU A 124 25.69 -6.60 -5.82
C LEU A 124 25.25 -7.74 -4.89
N THR A 125 26.20 -8.49 -4.35
CA THR A 125 25.98 -9.54 -3.35
C THR A 125 25.56 -8.96 -2.01
N ALA A 126 26.11 -7.81 -1.61
CA ALA A 126 25.75 -7.17 -0.35
C ALA A 126 24.28 -6.69 -0.28
N LEU A 127 23.60 -6.54 -1.42
CA LEU A 127 22.20 -6.13 -1.47
C LEU A 127 21.24 -7.12 -0.79
N GLN A 128 21.59 -8.42 -0.70
CA GLN A 128 20.74 -9.42 -0.03
C GLN A 128 20.57 -9.18 1.47
N TYR A 129 21.54 -8.48 2.09
CA TYR A 129 21.56 -8.24 3.53
C TYR A 129 20.70 -7.04 3.96
N GLY A 130 20.05 -6.35 3.02
CA GLY A 130 19.18 -5.20 3.28
C GLY A 130 17.79 -5.35 2.65
N LYS A 131 16.75 -5.00 3.41
CA LYS A 131 15.39 -4.82 2.87
C LYS A 131 15.28 -3.50 2.11
N TYR A 132 14.30 -3.40 1.20
CA TYR A 132 13.97 -2.16 0.50
C TYR A 132 13.80 -1.00 1.49
N ARG A 133 14.37 0.17 1.19
CA ARG A 133 14.42 1.37 2.06
C ARG A 133 15.00 1.12 3.47
N ASN A 134 15.77 0.04 3.67
CA ASN A 134 16.31 -0.36 4.96
C ASN A 134 15.23 -0.60 6.03
N VAL A 135 14.04 -1.07 5.64
CA VAL A 135 13.00 -1.48 6.61
C VAL A 135 13.57 -2.54 7.58
N GLY A 136 13.31 -2.37 8.88
CA GLY A 136 13.85 -3.22 9.95
C GLY A 136 15.18 -2.74 10.54
N VAL A 137 15.82 -1.73 9.95
CA VAL A 137 17.00 -1.06 10.55
C VAL A 137 16.56 -0.09 11.64
N GLN A 138 17.36 0.02 12.71
CA GLN A 138 17.06 0.89 13.85
C GLN A 138 16.78 2.35 13.41
N GLY A 139 15.60 2.85 13.79
CA GLY A 139 15.16 4.21 13.47
C GLY A 139 14.33 4.33 12.19
N ILE A 140 14.18 3.26 11.41
CA ILE A 140 13.33 3.21 10.21
C ILE A 140 12.21 2.22 10.47
N THR A 141 10.96 2.71 10.46
CA THR A 141 9.79 1.86 10.70
C THR A 141 9.09 1.50 9.39
N TYR A 142 8.59 0.27 9.29
CA TYR A 142 7.78 -0.18 8.15
C TYR A 142 6.63 0.79 7.85
N LYS A 143 5.95 1.26 8.91
CA LYS A 143 4.84 2.22 8.80
C LYS A 143 5.26 3.53 8.14
N GLU A 144 6.37 4.14 8.58
CA GLU A 144 6.86 5.40 8.03
C GLU A 144 7.26 5.25 6.55
N VAL A 145 7.92 4.15 6.19
CA VAL A 145 8.29 3.88 4.80
C VAL A 145 7.04 3.69 3.93
N LYS A 146 6.05 2.92 4.42
CA LYS A 146 4.77 2.70 3.72
C LYS A 146 3.96 3.99 3.58
N GLU A 147 3.97 4.87 4.59
CA GLU A 147 3.32 6.19 4.56
C GLU A 147 3.89 7.14 3.49
N ASN A 148 5.18 6.99 3.15
CA ASN A 148 5.87 7.81 2.15
C ASN A 148 6.04 7.11 0.79
N ALA A 149 5.48 5.91 0.64
CA ALA A 149 5.59 5.14 -0.60
C ALA A 149 4.86 5.86 -1.73
N GLY A 150 5.48 5.90 -2.91
CA GLY A 150 4.86 6.51 -4.08
C GLY A 150 5.34 5.91 -5.39
N GLN A 151 4.95 6.55 -6.48
CA GLN A 151 5.45 6.24 -7.81
C GLN A 151 6.89 6.76 -7.94
N ARG A 152 7.84 5.88 -8.29
CA ARG A 152 9.26 6.26 -8.49
C ARG A 152 9.79 5.74 -9.81
N SER A 153 10.73 6.48 -10.40
CA SER A 153 11.45 6.02 -11.58
C SER A 153 12.38 4.85 -11.24
N PHE A 154 12.64 3.96 -12.21
CA PHE A 154 13.61 2.88 -12.01
C PHE A 154 14.99 3.46 -11.68
N LEU A 155 15.36 4.58 -12.30
CA LEU A 155 16.63 5.27 -12.06
C LEU A 155 16.78 5.69 -10.59
N ASP A 156 15.75 6.30 -10.00
CA ASP A 156 15.80 6.74 -8.60
C ASP A 156 15.95 5.56 -7.65
N ILE A 157 15.24 4.46 -7.93
CA ILE A 157 15.34 3.22 -7.14
C ILE A 157 16.75 2.63 -7.26
N ILE A 158 17.23 2.36 -8.48
CA ILE A 158 18.56 1.78 -8.73
C ILE A 158 19.65 2.65 -8.09
N ARG A 159 19.57 3.97 -8.25
CA ARG A 159 20.53 4.91 -7.65
C ARG A 159 20.55 4.80 -6.14
N GLU A 160 19.38 4.75 -5.49
CA GLU A 160 19.30 4.63 -4.04
C GLU A 160 19.88 3.30 -3.54
N LEU A 161 19.55 2.19 -4.20
CA LEU A 161 20.05 0.86 -3.82
C LEU A 161 21.58 0.78 -3.90
N LEU A 162 22.16 1.22 -5.02
CA LEU A 162 23.61 1.17 -5.22
C LEU A 162 24.36 2.19 -4.35
N SER A 163 23.85 3.43 -4.25
CA SER A 163 24.50 4.48 -3.44
C SER A 163 24.44 4.21 -1.93
N GLY A 164 23.39 3.54 -1.47
CA GLY A 164 23.22 3.17 -0.06
C GLY A 164 24.36 2.28 0.49
N LEU A 165 25.04 1.54 -0.38
CA LEU A 165 26.19 0.71 -0.03
C LEU A 165 27.53 1.32 -0.48
N SER A 166 27.54 2.14 -1.53
CA SER A 166 28.80 2.61 -2.12
C SER A 166 29.43 3.86 -1.48
N ASN A 167 28.71 4.62 -0.65
CA ASN A 167 29.16 5.94 -0.16
C ASN A 167 30.51 5.92 0.58
N ASN A 168 30.84 4.82 1.26
CA ASN A 168 32.11 4.64 1.98
C ASN A 168 32.95 3.49 1.39
N LEU A 169 32.65 3.07 0.16
CA LEU A 169 33.27 1.92 -0.48
C LEU A 169 34.72 2.20 -0.91
N ASP A 170 35.03 3.44 -1.33
CA ASP A 170 36.39 3.84 -1.69
C ASP A 170 37.18 4.26 -0.44
N ILE A 171 38.01 3.34 0.05
CA ILE A 171 38.85 3.55 1.23
C ILE A 171 39.84 4.70 1.00
N LEU A 172 40.35 4.85 -0.23
CA LEU A 172 41.37 5.84 -0.57
C LEU A 172 40.78 7.21 -0.96
N GLY A 173 39.47 7.28 -1.23
CA GLY A 173 38.73 8.51 -1.53
C GLY A 173 39.16 9.21 -2.83
N LYS A 174 39.60 8.44 -3.83
CA LYS A 174 40.13 8.94 -5.11
C LYS A 174 39.15 8.79 -6.28
N GLN A 175 38.09 7.99 -6.14
CA GLN A 175 37.19 7.62 -7.22
C GLN A 175 35.73 7.82 -6.81
N SER A 176 34.91 8.22 -7.79
CA SER A 176 33.46 8.30 -7.66
C SER A 176 32.82 7.07 -8.29
N LEU A 177 31.71 6.61 -7.71
CA LEU A 177 30.88 5.58 -8.30
C LEU A 177 30.39 6.00 -9.70
N ALA A 178 30.45 5.09 -10.67
CA ALA A 178 29.84 5.26 -11.99
C ALA A 178 28.88 4.11 -12.29
N CYS A 179 27.78 4.39 -12.98
CA CYS A 179 26.86 3.36 -13.44
C CYS A 179 26.56 3.56 -14.92
N TYR A 180 27.17 2.73 -15.76
CA TYR A 180 27.12 2.82 -17.21
C TYR A 180 26.01 1.94 -17.78
N TYR A 181 25.26 2.46 -18.74
CA TYR A 181 24.23 1.70 -19.47
C TYR A 181 24.53 1.67 -20.97
N ASP A 182 24.33 0.52 -21.61
CA ASP A 182 24.61 0.26 -23.04
C ASP A 182 23.55 0.82 -24.02
N GLY A 183 22.41 1.30 -23.49
CA GLY A 183 21.32 1.83 -24.31
C GLY A 183 20.60 0.78 -25.15
N SER A 184 20.60 -0.50 -24.74
CA SER A 184 20.00 -1.60 -25.50
C SER A 184 18.47 -1.54 -25.59
N ILE A 185 17.79 -1.06 -24.56
CA ILE A 185 16.34 -0.89 -24.49
C ILE A 185 15.96 0.59 -24.40
N GLY A 186 14.88 0.98 -25.09
CA GLY A 186 14.26 2.30 -25.01
C GLY A 186 12.74 2.25 -25.02
N MET A 187 12.11 3.39 -24.76
CA MET A 187 10.64 3.51 -24.76
C MET A 187 10.04 3.31 -26.16
N ASN A 188 10.69 3.88 -27.17
CA ASN A 188 10.31 3.76 -28.57
C ASN A 188 11.52 4.02 -29.48
N LYS A 189 11.35 3.73 -30.77
CA LYS A 189 12.41 3.89 -31.77
C LYS A 189 12.83 5.34 -32.04
N SER A 190 11.97 6.30 -31.75
CA SER A 190 12.19 7.73 -32.02
C SER A 190 12.94 8.48 -30.92
N GLU A 191 13.09 7.89 -29.74
CA GLU A 191 13.72 8.54 -28.58
C GLU A 191 15.10 7.95 -28.24
N PRO A 192 15.98 8.73 -27.57
CA PRO A 192 17.23 8.20 -27.05
C PRO A 192 16.99 7.06 -26.06
N THR A 193 17.54 5.88 -26.34
CA THR A 193 17.33 4.68 -25.51
C THR A 193 18.03 4.75 -24.15
N PHE A 194 19.09 5.55 -24.00
CA PHE A 194 19.86 5.68 -22.76
C PHE A 194 19.08 6.23 -21.55
N ASN A 195 17.86 6.76 -21.76
CA ASN A 195 17.06 7.37 -20.70
C ASN A 195 15.96 6.45 -20.14
N ILE A 196 15.88 5.18 -20.58
CA ILE A 196 14.77 4.29 -20.23
C ILE A 196 14.47 4.25 -18.72
N PHE A 197 15.51 4.17 -17.88
CA PHE A 197 15.35 4.08 -16.42
C PHE A 197 14.70 5.31 -15.78
N SER A 198 14.81 6.50 -16.38
CA SER A 198 14.12 7.71 -15.90
C SER A 198 12.75 7.90 -16.55
N GLN A 199 12.46 7.19 -17.63
CA GLN A 199 11.20 7.27 -18.37
C GLN A 199 10.14 6.28 -17.87
N ILE A 200 10.54 5.23 -17.18
CA ILE A 200 9.61 4.26 -16.57
C ILE A 200 9.66 4.34 -15.04
N GLY A 201 8.50 4.12 -14.42
CA GLY A 201 8.39 4.06 -12.97
C GLY A 201 7.50 2.94 -12.49
N ILE A 202 7.61 2.61 -11.21
CA ILE A 202 6.82 1.60 -10.51
C ILE A 202 6.42 2.11 -9.12
N HIS A 203 5.33 1.57 -8.58
CA HIS A 203 4.83 1.96 -7.27
C HIS A 203 5.55 1.20 -6.16
N GLU A 204 6.10 1.91 -5.17
CA GLU A 204 6.91 1.30 -4.10
C GLU A 204 6.15 0.30 -3.23
N LEU A 205 4.82 0.39 -3.17
CA LEU A 205 4.00 -0.57 -2.41
C LEU A 205 4.20 -2.03 -2.86
N LEU A 206 4.56 -2.26 -4.13
CA LEU A 206 4.90 -3.60 -4.63
C LEU A 206 6.01 -4.26 -3.81
N PHE A 207 7.03 -3.50 -3.41
CA PHE A 207 8.20 -4.02 -2.70
C PHE A 207 7.96 -4.12 -1.19
N LEU A 208 6.97 -3.39 -0.67
CA LEU A 208 6.64 -3.36 0.75
C LEU A 208 5.69 -4.50 1.14
N SER A 209 4.90 -5.01 0.18
CA SER A 209 3.90 -6.06 0.42
C SER A 209 2.91 -5.68 1.54
N ASP A 210 2.23 -6.67 2.11
CA ASP A 210 1.22 -6.46 3.15
C ASP A 210 1.82 -6.23 4.53
N ASN A 211 2.95 -6.89 4.84
CA ASN A 211 3.58 -6.86 6.16
C ASN A 211 5.11 -6.72 6.08
N GLU A 212 5.69 -6.30 7.21
CA GLU A 212 7.13 -6.03 7.35
C GLU A 212 8.02 -7.25 7.03
N ASP A 213 7.56 -8.46 7.33
CA ASP A 213 8.33 -9.68 7.10
C ASP A 213 8.51 -9.97 5.62
N ASN A 214 7.49 -9.67 4.80
CA ASN A 214 7.43 -9.91 3.36
C ASN A 214 8.04 -8.78 2.50
N VAL A 215 8.60 -7.73 3.11
CA VAL A 215 9.28 -6.67 2.36
C VAL A 215 10.46 -7.24 1.57
N TRP A 216 10.52 -6.93 0.28
CA TRP A 216 11.56 -7.42 -0.62
C TRP A 216 12.95 -6.95 -0.18
N THR A 217 13.94 -7.80 -0.41
CA THR A 217 15.35 -7.42 -0.30
C THR A 217 15.71 -6.42 -1.40
N ALA A 218 16.75 -5.61 -1.16
CA ALA A 218 17.30 -4.71 -2.17
C ALA A 218 17.79 -5.47 -3.40
N GLU A 219 18.26 -6.72 -3.22
CA GLU A 219 18.64 -7.61 -4.30
C GLU A 219 17.45 -7.99 -5.19
N GLU A 220 16.34 -8.44 -4.59
CA GLU A 220 15.13 -8.82 -5.32
C GLU A 220 14.58 -7.64 -6.13
N VAL A 221 14.56 -6.45 -5.53
CA VAL A 221 14.10 -5.23 -6.23
C VAL A 221 14.97 -4.95 -7.44
N LEU A 222 16.31 -4.88 -7.28
CA LEU A 222 17.20 -4.59 -8.42
C LEU A 222 17.09 -5.67 -9.50
N THR A 223 17.00 -6.94 -9.10
CA THR A 223 16.86 -8.08 -10.00
C THR A 223 15.60 -7.96 -10.84
N GLU A 224 14.42 -7.77 -10.24
CA GLU A 224 13.16 -7.71 -10.99
C GLU A 224 13.09 -6.48 -11.91
N LEU A 225 13.64 -5.33 -11.51
CA LEU A 225 13.69 -4.13 -12.37
C LEU A 225 14.55 -4.34 -13.62
N LEU A 226 15.72 -4.95 -13.47
CA LEU A 226 16.63 -5.21 -14.60
C LEU A 226 16.13 -6.39 -15.46
N LYS A 227 15.59 -7.44 -14.83
CA LYS A 227 14.99 -8.59 -15.50
C LYS A 227 13.83 -8.20 -16.41
N TYR A 228 12.96 -7.31 -15.93
CA TYR A 228 11.86 -6.74 -16.73
C TYR A 228 12.36 -6.09 -18.03
N LEU A 229 13.55 -5.46 -18.00
CA LEU A 229 14.19 -4.86 -19.16
C LEU A 229 15.15 -5.79 -19.91
N ASN A 230 15.22 -7.07 -19.54
CA ASN A 230 16.21 -8.02 -20.05
C ASN A 230 17.65 -7.47 -19.97
N GLN A 231 17.99 -6.85 -18.84
CA GLN A 231 19.29 -6.28 -18.54
C GLN A 231 20.01 -7.07 -17.45
N HIS A 232 21.32 -6.97 -17.46
CA HIS A 232 22.25 -7.56 -16.51
C HIS A 232 23.14 -6.47 -15.95
N ILE A 233 23.67 -6.65 -14.75
CA ILE A 233 24.60 -5.71 -14.13
C ILE A 233 25.83 -6.44 -13.59
N VAL A 234 27.00 -5.86 -13.83
CA VAL A 234 28.28 -6.32 -13.26
C VAL A 234 29.03 -5.15 -12.63
N GLN A 235 29.70 -5.42 -11.51
CA GLN A 235 30.62 -4.48 -10.88
C GLN A 235 32.06 -4.74 -11.33
N GLN A 236 32.80 -3.69 -11.66
CA GLN A 236 34.25 -3.70 -11.86
C GLN A 236 34.87 -2.56 -11.07
N GLY A 237 35.55 -2.88 -9.97
CA GLY A 237 36.02 -1.89 -9.01
C GLY A 237 34.86 -1.00 -8.54
N PHE A 238 34.90 0.29 -8.84
CA PHE A 238 33.86 1.27 -8.48
C PHE A 238 32.87 1.59 -9.61
N SER A 239 32.92 0.86 -10.73
CA SER A 239 32.04 1.06 -11.88
C SER A 239 31.05 -0.09 -12.00
N PHE A 240 29.78 0.24 -12.23
CA PHE A 240 28.74 -0.71 -12.59
C PHE A 240 28.44 -0.60 -14.07
N TYR A 241 28.21 -1.73 -14.73
CA TYR A 241 27.85 -1.80 -16.14
C TYR A 241 26.53 -2.55 -16.26
N ILE A 242 25.50 -1.86 -16.73
CA ILE A 242 24.17 -2.39 -17.04
C ILE A 242 24.09 -2.63 -18.56
N PHE A 243 23.81 -3.86 -18.97
CA PHE A 243 23.87 -4.25 -20.38
C PHE A 243 22.94 -5.40 -20.73
N SER A 244 22.72 -5.62 -22.02
CA SER A 244 22.12 -6.85 -22.54
C SER A 244 23.20 -7.79 -23.07
N TRP A 245 23.05 -9.11 -22.88
CA TRP A 245 23.94 -10.10 -23.51
C TRP A 245 23.97 -9.97 -25.04
N GLU A 246 22.87 -9.52 -25.65
CA GLU A 246 22.80 -9.25 -27.10
C GLU A 246 23.79 -8.15 -27.52
N SER A 247 23.93 -7.08 -26.73
CA SER A 247 24.94 -6.04 -26.96
C SER A 247 26.35 -6.60 -26.88
N ILE A 248 26.63 -7.43 -25.87
CA ILE A 248 27.97 -8.02 -25.66
C ILE A 248 28.32 -8.95 -26.82
N LYS A 249 27.36 -9.70 -27.37
CA LYS A 249 27.60 -10.63 -28.48
C LYS A 249 27.89 -9.96 -29.82
N LYS A 250 27.56 -8.67 -30.01
CA LYS A 250 27.84 -7.96 -31.28
C LYS A 250 29.33 -7.68 -31.47
N ALA A 251 29.81 -7.86 -32.70
CA ALA A 251 31.18 -7.53 -33.09
C ALA A 251 31.34 -6.01 -33.37
N GLU A 252 30.89 -5.17 -32.44
CA GLU A 252 30.83 -3.71 -32.56
C GLU A 252 31.30 -3.04 -31.25
N ASN A 253 31.57 -1.73 -31.30
CA ASN A 253 31.91 -1.00 -30.09
C ASN A 253 30.68 -0.86 -29.20
N ILE A 254 30.88 -0.93 -27.89
CA ILE A 254 29.81 -0.69 -26.93
C ILE A 254 29.89 0.77 -26.52
N GLU A 255 28.82 1.50 -26.83
CA GLU A 255 28.60 2.86 -26.36
C GLU A 255 27.93 2.80 -25.00
N TRP A 256 28.47 3.53 -24.04
CA TRP A 256 28.03 3.55 -22.67
C TRP A 256 27.65 4.96 -22.26
N LYS A 257 26.62 5.07 -21.43
CA LYS A 257 26.26 6.33 -20.82
C LYS A 257 26.17 6.20 -19.31
N ASP A 258 26.89 7.04 -18.59
CA ASP A 258 26.79 7.10 -17.14
C ASP A 258 25.40 7.66 -16.75
N LEU A 259 24.61 6.85 -16.06
CA LEU A 259 23.26 7.20 -15.61
C LEU A 259 23.24 8.34 -14.59
N TYR A 260 24.35 8.63 -13.91
CA TYR A 260 24.43 9.67 -12.89
C TYR A 260 25.02 10.97 -13.41
N SER A 261 26.16 10.90 -14.11
CA SER A 261 26.84 12.09 -14.63
C SER A 261 26.44 12.44 -16.07
N ASN A 262 25.68 11.56 -16.75
CA ASN A 262 25.29 11.68 -18.16
C ASN A 262 26.50 11.72 -19.11
N LYS A 263 27.66 11.25 -18.66
CA LYS A 263 28.92 11.23 -19.41
C LYS A 263 28.96 10.02 -20.33
N ASP A 264 29.36 10.25 -21.58
CA ASP A 264 29.58 9.19 -22.55
C ASP A 264 30.90 8.46 -22.28
N SER A 265 30.88 7.16 -22.50
CA SER A 265 32.05 6.29 -22.47
C SER A 265 31.94 5.28 -23.61
N ARG A 266 33.07 4.72 -24.04
CA ARG A 266 33.10 3.78 -25.16
C ARG A 266 34.13 2.70 -24.90
N ILE A 267 33.72 1.46 -25.06
CA ILE A 267 34.62 0.30 -25.06
C ILE A 267 34.75 -0.17 -26.50
N SER A 268 35.99 -0.19 -27.00
CA SER A 268 36.25 -0.63 -28.37
C SER A 268 36.13 -2.14 -28.48
N HIS A 269 35.55 -2.62 -29.58
CA HIS A 269 35.48 -4.05 -29.86
C HIS A 269 36.90 -4.64 -29.95
N ARG A 270 37.13 -5.75 -29.24
CA ARG A 270 38.38 -6.51 -29.31
C ARG A 270 38.07 -7.98 -29.56
N LEU A 271 38.73 -8.56 -30.56
CA LEU A 271 38.73 -10.01 -30.82
C LEU A 271 40.12 -10.57 -30.50
N ILE A 272 40.18 -11.37 -29.45
CA ILE A 272 41.42 -11.90 -28.88
C ILE A 272 41.56 -13.37 -29.29
N GLY A 273 42.57 -13.67 -30.10
CA GLY A 273 42.90 -15.07 -30.39
C GLY A 273 43.47 -15.78 -29.15
N ILE A 274 42.91 -16.95 -28.82
CA ILE A 274 43.44 -17.85 -27.78
C ILE A 274 44.63 -18.58 -28.39
N THR A 275 45.82 -18.29 -27.87
CA THR A 275 47.11 -18.79 -28.36
C THR A 275 48.01 -19.16 -27.18
N THR A 276 49.00 -20.02 -27.42
CA THR A 276 49.87 -20.59 -26.37
C THR A 276 50.73 -19.55 -25.64
N ASP A 277 50.97 -18.37 -26.25
CA ASP A 277 51.65 -17.24 -25.61
C ASP A 277 50.77 -16.47 -24.62
N LYS A 278 49.45 -16.71 -24.63
CA LYS A 278 48.48 -16.04 -23.76
C LYS A 278 47.80 -16.98 -22.77
N ALA A 279 47.61 -18.24 -23.16
CA ALA A 279 47.04 -19.27 -22.30
C ALA A 279 48.04 -19.70 -21.22
N VAL A 280 47.51 -20.08 -20.06
CA VAL A 280 48.26 -20.66 -18.94
C VAL A 280 47.69 -22.05 -18.66
N GLY A 281 48.52 -23.00 -18.23
CA GLY A 281 48.06 -24.35 -17.92
C GLY A 281 47.70 -25.22 -19.13
N THR A 282 47.12 -26.39 -18.85
CA THR A 282 46.68 -27.40 -19.86
C THR A 282 45.32 -28.02 -19.51
N ASP A 283 44.61 -27.39 -18.59
CA ASP A 283 43.38 -27.77 -17.90
C ASP A 283 42.12 -27.14 -18.54
N THR A 284 42.25 -26.59 -19.75
CA THR A 284 41.11 -26.11 -20.54
C THR A 284 40.05 -27.20 -20.69
N THR A 285 38.82 -26.89 -20.28
CA THR A 285 37.67 -27.80 -20.41
C THR A 285 36.68 -27.27 -21.44
N ILE A 286 36.02 -28.19 -22.15
CA ILE A 286 34.96 -27.87 -23.11
C ILE A 286 33.74 -28.71 -22.75
N SER A 287 32.60 -28.04 -22.62
CA SER A 287 31.29 -28.65 -22.40
C SER A 287 30.27 -28.09 -23.39
N VAL A 288 29.09 -28.71 -23.40
CA VAL A 288 27.92 -28.18 -24.12
C VAL A 288 27.00 -27.58 -23.08
N GLY A 289 26.62 -26.31 -23.28
CA GLY A 289 25.69 -25.63 -22.39
C GLY A 289 24.31 -26.26 -22.39
N GLU A 290 23.46 -25.83 -21.46
CA GLU A 290 22.08 -26.28 -21.39
C GLU A 290 21.30 -25.96 -22.67
N ILE A 291 20.33 -26.80 -23.02
CA ILE A 291 19.54 -26.66 -24.25
C ILE A 291 18.06 -26.70 -23.90
N TYR A 292 17.39 -25.57 -24.05
CA TYR A 292 15.95 -25.45 -23.81
C TYR A 292 15.24 -25.15 -25.11
N ASN A 293 14.49 -26.12 -25.63
CA ASN A 293 13.74 -25.94 -26.88
C ASN A 293 12.33 -25.38 -26.66
N GLN A 294 11.97 -25.09 -25.41
CA GLN A 294 10.78 -24.35 -25.02
C GLN A 294 11.02 -23.60 -23.71
N LEU A 295 10.73 -22.30 -23.68
CA LEU A 295 10.72 -21.49 -22.46
C LEU A 295 9.28 -21.12 -22.09
N LEU A 296 8.95 -21.22 -20.81
CA LEU A 296 7.70 -20.80 -20.22
C LEU A 296 8.01 -19.76 -19.14
N LEU A 297 7.55 -18.54 -19.36
CA LEU A 297 7.65 -17.44 -18.39
C LEU A 297 6.28 -17.18 -17.78
N THR A 298 6.18 -17.36 -16.46
CA THR A 298 4.95 -17.17 -15.68
C THR A 298 4.93 -15.78 -15.05
N CYS A 299 3.86 -15.02 -15.27
CA CYS A 299 3.65 -13.72 -14.65
C CYS A 299 2.96 -13.89 -13.28
N LYS A 300 3.65 -13.53 -12.19
CA LYS A 300 3.09 -13.47 -10.83
C LYS A 300 2.54 -12.07 -10.59
N VAL A 301 1.24 -11.93 -10.83
CA VAL A 301 0.55 -10.65 -10.81
C VAL A 301 -0.12 -10.42 -9.45
N GLU A 302 0.23 -9.33 -8.79
CA GLU A 302 -0.42 -8.90 -7.56
C GLU A 302 -1.59 -7.96 -7.89
N LYS A 303 -2.81 -8.51 -7.86
CA LYS A 303 -4.05 -7.79 -8.17
C LYS A 303 -4.51 -6.95 -6.98
N MET A 304 -4.99 -5.75 -7.25
CA MET A 304 -5.58 -4.85 -6.27
C MET A 304 -7.11 -5.00 -6.26
N GLU A 305 -7.67 -5.47 -5.15
CA GLU A 305 -9.14 -5.62 -4.99
C GLU A 305 -9.79 -4.47 -4.21
N SER A 306 -9.08 -3.94 -3.20
CA SER A 306 -9.58 -2.90 -2.30
C SER A 306 -8.81 -1.60 -2.51
N LEU A 307 -9.54 -0.51 -2.77
CA LEU A 307 -8.94 0.83 -2.90
C LEU A 307 -8.73 1.46 -1.52
N VAL A 308 -9.72 1.33 -0.63
CA VAL A 308 -9.67 1.88 0.73
C VAL A 308 -10.08 0.75 1.64
N GLU A 309 -9.24 0.41 2.61
CA GLU A 309 -9.60 -0.61 3.58
C GLU A 309 -10.86 -0.20 4.35
N SER A 310 -11.82 -1.11 4.43
CA SER A 310 -13.09 -0.85 5.10
C SER A 310 -12.83 -0.48 6.57
N PRO A 311 -13.40 0.64 7.07
CA PRO A 311 -13.35 0.97 8.48
C PRO A 311 -14.11 -0.03 9.36
N LEU A 312 -14.81 -1.02 8.77
CA LEU A 312 -15.63 -2.02 9.44
C LEU A 312 -15.11 -3.46 9.27
N LYS A 313 -13.91 -3.66 8.70
CA LYS A 313 -13.30 -4.99 8.52
C LYS A 313 -12.95 -5.63 9.87
N GLU A 314 -13.69 -6.67 10.28
CA GLU A 314 -13.60 -7.22 11.64
C GLU A 314 -12.20 -7.71 12.04
N SER A 315 -11.38 -8.22 11.12
CA SER A 315 -10.02 -8.71 11.42
C SER A 315 -9.06 -7.60 11.85
N GLU A 316 -9.28 -6.36 11.39
CA GLU A 316 -8.42 -5.20 11.67
C GLU A 316 -8.94 -4.32 12.81
N LEU A 317 -10.17 -4.58 13.28
CA LEU A 317 -10.79 -3.79 14.34
C LEU A 317 -10.17 -4.10 15.70
N GLY A 318 -9.47 -3.11 16.25
CA GLY A 318 -9.02 -3.09 17.63
C GLY A 318 -10.02 -2.42 18.58
N SER A 319 -9.69 -2.43 19.88
CA SER A 319 -10.28 -1.53 20.87
C SER A 319 -9.23 -1.18 21.91
N TYR A 320 -9.30 0.02 22.49
CA TYR A 320 -8.54 0.36 23.69
C TYR A 320 -9.20 -0.21 24.96
N PHE A 321 -10.47 -0.62 24.87
CA PHE A 321 -11.27 -1.09 25.99
C PHE A 321 -11.34 -2.62 25.99
N MET A 322 -11.18 -3.22 27.16
CA MET A 322 -11.10 -4.68 27.33
C MET A 322 -12.39 -5.41 26.95
N ALA A 323 -13.55 -4.80 27.18
CA ALA A 323 -14.83 -5.40 26.84
C ALA A 323 -15.92 -4.36 26.59
N ARG A 324 -17.06 -4.86 26.08
CA ARG A 324 -18.32 -4.11 25.99
C ARG A 324 -18.83 -3.67 27.37
N GLN A 325 -19.51 -2.54 27.40
CA GLN A 325 -20.08 -1.93 28.60
C GLN A 325 -21.59 -1.74 28.43
N LYS A 326 -22.38 -1.95 29.49
CA LYS A 326 -23.77 -1.46 29.54
C LYS A 326 -23.76 0.06 29.55
N TYR A 327 -24.34 0.68 28.53
CA TYR A 327 -24.19 2.11 28.25
C TYR A 327 -25.51 2.88 28.33
N MET A 328 -26.61 2.29 27.88
CA MET A 328 -27.92 2.93 27.90
C MET A 328 -29.00 1.91 28.24
N SER A 329 -30.03 2.31 28.97
CA SER A 329 -31.27 1.55 29.14
C SER A 329 -32.44 2.38 28.63
N GLU A 330 -33.25 1.80 27.74
CA GLU A 330 -34.56 2.35 27.40
C GLU A 330 -35.60 1.85 28.40
N LEU A 331 -36.42 2.75 28.93
CA LEU A 331 -37.55 2.40 29.79
C LEU A 331 -38.83 2.69 29.02
N ILE A 332 -39.59 1.66 28.67
CA ILE A 332 -40.76 1.74 27.79
C ILE A 332 -41.99 1.23 28.53
N SER A 333 -43.04 2.03 28.61
CA SER A 333 -44.35 1.62 29.13
C SER A 333 -45.43 1.92 28.11
N LEU A 334 -46.00 0.89 27.48
CA LEU A 334 -47.01 1.07 26.43
C LEU A 334 -48.38 1.46 27.03
N GLY A 335 -49.09 2.36 26.37
CA GLY A 335 -50.38 2.91 26.78
C GLY A 335 -50.32 4.35 27.32
N ASP A 336 -51.49 4.98 27.43
CA ASP A 336 -51.67 6.35 27.93
C ASP A 336 -52.49 6.43 29.24
N GLY A 337 -52.89 5.29 29.77
CA GLY A 337 -53.71 5.18 30.97
C GLY A 337 -52.90 5.29 32.27
N LYS A 338 -53.62 5.44 33.39
CA LYS A 338 -53.03 5.53 34.74
C LYS A 338 -52.12 4.35 35.10
N ARG A 339 -52.41 3.14 34.60
CA ARG A 339 -51.59 1.95 34.82
C ARG A 339 -50.25 2.04 34.09
N ALA A 340 -50.25 2.48 32.83
CA ALA A 340 -49.04 2.68 32.05
C ALA A 340 -48.15 3.76 32.68
N LEU A 341 -48.74 4.88 33.12
CA LEU A 341 -48.01 5.95 33.82
C LEU A 341 -47.41 5.46 35.14
N ARG A 342 -48.17 4.67 35.92
CA ARG A 342 -47.67 4.07 37.16
C ARG A 342 -46.53 3.10 36.88
N GLY A 343 -46.65 2.24 35.86
CA GLY A 343 -45.59 1.31 35.50
C GLY A 343 -44.31 2.03 35.04
N PHE A 344 -44.46 3.12 34.29
CA PHE A 344 -43.34 3.99 33.93
C PHE A 344 -42.68 4.64 35.15
N TYR A 345 -43.47 5.15 36.09
CA TYR A 345 -42.97 5.69 37.37
C TYR A 345 -42.18 4.63 38.15
N GLU A 346 -42.73 3.43 38.31
CA GLU A 346 -42.05 2.33 39.00
C GLU A 346 -40.73 1.97 38.32
N MET A 347 -40.67 1.91 36.98
CA MET A 347 -39.41 1.66 36.28
C MET A 347 -38.36 2.77 36.50
N VAL A 348 -38.76 4.05 36.52
CA VAL A 348 -37.83 5.17 36.75
C VAL A 348 -37.28 5.18 38.19
N PHE A 349 -38.12 4.91 39.19
CA PHE A 349 -37.71 5.03 40.60
C PHE A 349 -37.18 3.73 41.19
N ASN A 350 -37.70 2.58 40.76
CA ASN A 350 -37.42 1.26 41.33
C ASN A 350 -36.63 0.35 40.37
N GLY A 351 -36.53 0.70 39.08
CA GLY A 351 -35.85 -0.14 38.08
C GLY A 351 -36.64 -1.39 37.66
N ASP A 352 -37.92 -1.48 38.05
CA ASP A 352 -38.81 -2.62 37.83
C ASP A 352 -40.29 -2.22 37.93
N THR A 353 -41.21 -3.00 37.37
CA THR A 353 -42.67 -2.81 37.50
C THR A 353 -43.44 -4.12 37.31
N ASP A 354 -44.68 -4.18 37.83
CA ASP A 354 -45.65 -5.26 37.56
C ASP A 354 -46.52 -5.00 36.32
N TYR A 355 -46.33 -3.86 35.65
CA TYR A 355 -47.06 -3.53 34.44
C TYR A 355 -46.58 -4.37 33.25
N TYR A 356 -47.40 -5.33 32.84
CA TYR A 356 -47.02 -6.36 31.87
C TYR A 356 -46.72 -5.84 30.45
N ASP A 357 -47.22 -4.65 30.08
CA ASP A 357 -46.92 -3.99 28.80
C ASP A 357 -45.73 -2.99 28.92
N GLY A 358 -44.88 -3.17 29.94
CA GLY A 358 -43.61 -2.47 30.09
C GLY A 358 -42.42 -3.30 29.57
N SER A 359 -41.34 -2.64 29.17
CA SER A 359 -40.06 -3.27 28.86
C SER A 359 -38.88 -2.38 29.21
N ILE A 360 -37.74 -3.02 29.50
CA ILE A 360 -36.45 -2.37 29.71
C ILE A 360 -35.47 -2.95 28.71
N VAL A 361 -34.89 -2.11 27.85
CA VAL A 361 -33.92 -2.53 26.83
C VAL A 361 -32.54 -2.01 27.22
N ASP A 362 -31.65 -2.92 27.60
CA ASP A 362 -30.28 -2.61 27.96
C ASP A 362 -29.37 -2.69 26.73
N TRP A 363 -28.79 -1.56 26.36
CA TRP A 363 -27.82 -1.42 25.28
C TRP A 363 -26.40 -1.54 25.79
N TYR A 364 -25.66 -2.42 25.13
CA TYR A 364 -24.25 -2.66 25.34
C TYR A 364 -23.48 -2.11 24.16
N VAL A 365 -22.39 -1.38 24.45
CA VAL A 365 -21.55 -0.76 23.43
C VAL A 365 -20.09 -1.16 23.62
N TRP A 366 -19.36 -1.18 22.51
CA TRP A 366 -17.92 -1.38 22.47
C TRP A 366 -17.35 -0.47 21.40
N ILE A 367 -16.57 0.52 21.83
CA ILE A 367 -15.91 1.44 20.90
C ILE A 367 -14.79 0.70 20.21
N LYS A 368 -14.80 0.77 18.90
CA LYS A 368 -13.83 0.14 18.02
C LYS A 368 -12.89 1.19 17.45
N ARG A 369 -11.70 0.75 17.07
CA ARG A 369 -10.73 1.56 16.33
C ARG A 369 -10.20 0.74 15.17
N HIS A 370 -9.88 1.45 14.09
CA HIS A 370 -9.15 0.88 12.97
C HIS A 370 -7.78 1.56 12.90
N PRO A 371 -6.67 0.83 12.70
CA PRO A 371 -5.31 1.42 12.69
C PRO A 371 -5.14 2.50 11.62
N GLU A 372 -5.88 2.37 10.51
CA GLU A 372 -5.78 3.23 9.33
C GLU A 372 -6.87 4.29 9.19
N TRP A 373 -7.76 4.42 10.18
CA TRP A 373 -8.79 5.46 10.16
C TRP A 373 -8.65 6.38 11.37
N LYS A 374 -8.54 7.68 11.10
CA LYS A 374 -8.53 8.72 12.12
C LYS A 374 -9.90 9.42 12.15
N PHE A 375 -10.44 9.63 13.34
CA PHE A 375 -11.71 10.32 13.56
C PHE A 375 -11.45 11.61 14.32
N LEU A 376 -11.75 12.77 13.73
CA LEU A 376 -11.27 14.04 14.28
C LEU A 376 -12.23 14.67 15.30
N MET A 377 -11.66 15.33 16.29
CA MET A 377 -12.34 16.10 17.33
C MET A 377 -12.38 17.59 16.98
N HIS A 378 -13.53 18.25 17.16
CA HIS A 378 -13.78 19.63 16.73
C HIS A 378 -14.37 20.54 17.82
N ASP A 379 -14.17 20.22 19.10
CA ASP A 379 -14.81 20.92 20.22
C ASP A 379 -14.18 22.28 20.56
N ASN A 380 -12.85 22.44 20.41
CA ASN A 380 -12.09 23.66 20.66
C ASN A 380 -10.72 23.62 19.94
N ILE A 381 -10.11 24.78 19.67
CA ILE A 381 -8.80 24.90 18.96
C ILE A 381 -7.69 24.03 19.58
N ALA A 382 -7.66 23.83 20.90
CA ALA A 382 -6.62 23.04 21.58
C ALA A 382 -6.71 21.51 21.33
N ASN A 383 -7.87 21.04 20.87
CA ASN A 383 -8.15 19.63 20.57
C ASN A 383 -8.55 19.41 19.10
N ALA A 384 -8.72 20.49 18.33
CA ALA A 384 -8.87 20.44 16.88
C ALA A 384 -7.77 19.54 16.30
N ASP A 385 -8.16 18.61 15.43
CA ASP A 385 -7.30 17.63 14.76
C ASP A 385 -6.82 16.44 15.63
N LYS A 386 -7.21 16.33 16.89
CA LYS A 386 -6.94 15.11 17.68
C LYS A 386 -7.84 13.96 17.25
N ASP A 387 -7.29 12.76 17.21
CA ASP A 387 -8.06 11.53 17.00
C ASP A 387 -8.90 11.16 18.23
N LEU A 388 -10.21 11.05 18.06
CA LEU A 388 -11.22 10.74 19.09
C LEU A 388 -10.91 9.43 19.81
N ASN A 389 -10.55 8.38 19.06
CA ASN A 389 -10.24 7.07 19.62
C ASN A 389 -9.03 7.14 20.55
N SER A 390 -7.97 7.80 20.12
CA SER A 390 -6.76 8.00 20.92
C SER A 390 -7.04 8.85 22.16
N TYR A 391 -7.78 9.95 22.01
CA TYR A 391 -8.08 10.87 23.10
C TYR A 391 -8.90 10.22 24.22
N PHE A 392 -9.99 9.52 23.88
CA PHE A 392 -10.85 8.87 24.88
C PHE A 392 -10.34 7.48 25.28
N GLY A 393 -9.48 6.85 24.49
CA GLY A 393 -9.03 5.48 24.67
C GLY A 393 -7.68 5.31 25.37
N GLN A 394 -6.86 6.36 25.52
CA GLN A 394 -5.47 6.27 26.03
C GLN A 394 -5.30 5.41 27.30
N ASP A 395 -6.22 5.54 28.26
CA ASP A 395 -6.16 4.83 29.54
C ASP A 395 -7.00 3.54 29.58
N GLY A 396 -7.70 3.21 28.49
CA GLY A 396 -8.62 2.06 28.40
C GLY A 396 -9.82 2.15 29.36
N LYS A 397 -10.19 3.36 29.78
CA LYS A 397 -11.20 3.65 30.82
C LYS A 397 -12.27 4.60 30.33
N ASN A 398 -13.45 4.55 30.95
CA ASN A 398 -14.56 5.48 30.70
C ASN A 398 -15.04 5.49 29.24
N GLN A 399 -15.20 4.32 28.62
CA GLN A 399 -15.61 4.21 27.21
C GLN A 399 -16.85 5.05 26.87
N GLN A 400 -17.82 5.16 27.78
CA GLN A 400 -19.02 5.98 27.57
C GLN A 400 -18.72 7.45 27.21
N ALA A 401 -17.58 8.00 27.64
CA ALA A 401 -17.27 9.43 27.50
C ALA A 401 -17.24 9.87 26.03
N MET A 402 -16.71 9.05 25.12
CA MET A 402 -16.72 9.35 23.69
C MET A 402 -18.14 9.38 23.11
N LEU A 403 -19.02 8.46 23.53
CA LEU A 403 -20.42 8.45 23.08
C LEU A 403 -21.22 9.62 23.67
N GLN A 404 -20.90 10.03 24.89
CA GLN A 404 -21.43 11.26 25.49
C GLN A 404 -20.97 12.51 24.74
N TRP A 405 -19.73 12.51 24.25
CA TRP A 405 -19.20 13.58 23.41
C TRP A 405 -19.90 13.62 22.05
N LEU A 406 -20.04 12.47 21.37
CA LEU A 406 -20.73 12.36 20.09
C LEU A 406 -22.19 12.81 20.17
N GLY A 407 -22.89 12.56 21.29
CA GLY A 407 -24.27 13.04 21.49
C GLY A 407 -24.42 14.57 21.65
N LYS A 408 -23.31 15.31 21.67
CA LYS A 408 -23.28 16.78 21.86
C LYS A 408 -22.51 17.51 20.77
N HIS A 409 -21.66 16.82 20.01
CA HIS A 409 -20.78 17.41 19.00
C HIS A 409 -20.86 16.66 17.67
N LEU A 410 -20.59 17.40 16.60
CA LEU A 410 -20.41 16.88 15.25
C LEU A 410 -19.08 16.12 15.17
N GLY A 411 -19.10 14.93 14.58
CA GLY A 411 -17.92 14.07 14.45
C GLY A 411 -18.29 12.63 14.11
N ALA A 412 -17.30 11.75 14.02
CA ALA A 412 -17.50 10.34 13.66
C ALA A 412 -16.82 9.37 14.64
N GLY A 413 -17.24 8.10 14.60
CA GLY A 413 -16.59 7.03 15.35
C GLY A 413 -17.10 5.65 14.98
N LEU A 414 -16.37 4.61 15.38
CA LEU A 414 -16.75 3.21 15.18
C LEU A 414 -17.34 2.66 16.47
N VAL A 415 -18.59 2.22 16.40
CA VAL A 415 -19.33 1.75 17.56
C VAL A 415 -19.91 0.38 17.25
N SER A 416 -19.50 -0.62 18.03
CA SER A 416 -20.19 -1.89 18.08
C SER A 416 -21.26 -1.84 19.15
N TYR A 417 -22.51 -2.15 18.82
CA TYR A 417 -23.60 -2.12 19.79
C TYR A 417 -24.56 -3.31 19.65
N GLY A 418 -25.17 -3.70 20.75
CA GLY A 418 -26.19 -4.74 20.82
C GLY A 418 -27.12 -4.52 22.01
N LYS A 419 -28.25 -5.21 22.04
CA LYS A 419 -29.28 -5.03 23.08
C LYS A 419 -29.65 -6.32 23.80
N VAL A 420 -30.12 -6.17 25.03
CA VAL A 420 -30.82 -7.18 25.81
C VAL A 420 -32.15 -6.60 26.26
N GLU A 421 -33.26 -7.20 25.84
CA GLU A 421 -34.59 -6.77 26.23
C GLU A 421 -35.12 -7.61 27.40
N ARG A 422 -35.66 -6.92 28.40
CA ARG A 422 -36.40 -7.49 29.52
C ARG A 422 -37.84 -7.04 29.46
N ALA A 423 -38.72 -7.91 28.97
CA ALA A 423 -40.16 -7.68 28.97
C ALA A 423 -40.74 -7.86 30.38
N MET A 424 -41.51 -6.88 30.86
CA MET A 424 -42.13 -6.91 32.21
C MET A 424 -43.30 -7.91 32.29
N ALA A 425 -43.77 -8.43 31.15
CA ALA A 425 -44.70 -9.55 31.10
C ALA A 425 -44.15 -10.84 31.76
N ARG A 426 -42.81 -11.00 31.84
CA ARG A 426 -42.12 -12.13 32.49
C ARG A 426 -42.60 -13.51 32.04
N LYS A 427 -43.00 -13.64 30.77
CA LYS A 427 -43.43 -14.91 30.16
C LYS A 427 -42.26 -15.82 29.77
N ASP A 428 -41.05 -15.26 29.73
CA ASP A 428 -39.82 -15.96 29.41
C ASP A 428 -38.76 -15.57 30.45
N ASN A 429 -38.15 -16.58 31.07
CA ASN A 429 -37.04 -16.43 32.02
C ASN A 429 -35.77 -17.11 31.51
N SER A 430 -35.72 -17.47 30.23
CA SER A 430 -34.55 -18.07 29.60
C SER A 430 -33.35 -17.14 29.73
N PRO A 431 -32.16 -17.64 30.10
CA PRO A 431 -30.98 -16.82 30.16
C PRO A 431 -30.57 -16.37 28.75
N VAL A 432 -30.13 -15.12 28.63
CA VAL A 432 -29.57 -14.59 27.39
C VAL A 432 -28.13 -15.09 27.24
N SER A 433 -27.91 -16.01 26.29
CA SER A 433 -26.62 -16.67 26.10
C SER A 433 -25.61 -15.82 25.31
N LYS A 434 -26.08 -14.92 24.45
CA LYS A 434 -25.24 -14.06 23.59
C LYS A 434 -25.91 -12.70 23.36
N ILE A 435 -25.11 -11.64 23.40
CA ILE A 435 -25.50 -10.31 22.90
C ILE A 435 -24.95 -10.21 21.48
N ASN A 436 -25.84 -10.22 20.49
CA ASN A 436 -25.46 -9.97 19.11
C ASN A 436 -25.13 -8.49 18.96
N MET A 437 -23.91 -8.18 18.54
CA MET A 437 -23.45 -6.82 18.36
C MET A 437 -23.12 -6.61 16.88
N GLU A 438 -23.44 -5.43 16.37
CA GLU A 438 -23.12 -4.99 15.02
C GLU A 438 -22.23 -3.74 15.12
N THR A 439 -21.18 -3.67 14.30
CA THR A 439 -20.28 -2.51 14.25
C THR A 439 -20.70 -1.58 13.13
N VAL A 440 -20.85 -0.29 13.46
CA VAL A 440 -21.25 0.74 12.51
C VAL A 440 -20.28 1.92 12.53
N LEU A 441 -20.18 2.60 11.39
CA LEU A 441 -19.60 3.93 11.31
C LEU A 441 -20.70 4.95 11.64
N VAL A 442 -20.56 5.64 12.77
CA VAL A 442 -21.48 6.68 13.22
C VAL A 442 -20.95 8.04 12.76
N LEU A 443 -21.80 8.85 12.12
CA LEU A 443 -21.59 10.28 11.91
C LEU A 443 -22.63 11.03 12.74
N SER A 444 -22.18 11.72 13.79
CA SER A 444 -23.07 12.48 14.66
C SER A 444 -23.51 13.79 14.01
N VAL A 445 -24.79 14.10 14.19
CA VAL A 445 -25.47 15.27 13.60
C VAL A 445 -26.15 16.12 14.69
N ASN A 446 -26.73 15.47 15.70
CA ASN A 446 -27.36 16.11 16.87
C ASN A 446 -28.44 17.13 16.53
N GLY A 447 -29.33 16.80 15.59
CA GLY A 447 -30.45 17.64 15.19
C GLY A 447 -31.34 18.07 16.37
N ASN A 448 -32.02 19.22 16.21
CA ASN A 448 -32.85 19.82 17.26
C ASN A 448 -34.37 19.83 16.99
N GLY A 449 -34.80 19.19 15.91
CA GLY A 449 -36.18 19.06 15.46
C GLY A 449 -36.81 20.34 14.93
N LYS A 450 -36.02 21.38 14.61
CA LYS A 450 -36.52 22.69 14.17
C LYS A 450 -36.50 22.84 12.65
N ASN A 451 -37.59 23.40 12.11
CA ASN A 451 -37.73 23.66 10.67
C ASN A 451 -37.29 25.07 10.26
N SER A 452 -37.27 26.04 11.18
CA SER A 452 -36.95 27.42 10.83
C SER A 452 -35.47 27.57 10.48
N PRO A 453 -35.10 28.30 9.40
CA PRO A 453 -33.71 28.55 9.02
C PRO A 453 -32.86 29.14 10.15
N SER A 454 -33.44 30.01 10.98
CA SER A 454 -32.73 30.68 12.07
C SER A 454 -32.57 29.82 13.33
N GLU A 455 -33.25 28.66 13.38
CA GLU A 455 -33.30 27.80 14.55
C GLU A 455 -32.76 26.38 14.28
N ALA A 456 -32.74 25.92 13.03
CA ALA A 456 -32.29 24.59 12.66
C ALA A 456 -30.81 24.37 13.02
N TYR A 457 -30.52 23.22 13.62
CA TYR A 457 -29.17 22.78 13.92
C TYR A 457 -28.98 21.35 13.39
N PRO A 458 -27.83 20.99 12.81
CA PRO A 458 -26.64 21.82 12.63
C PRO A 458 -26.81 22.91 11.57
N ASN A 459 -26.16 24.05 11.78
CA ASN A 459 -26.14 25.18 10.84
C ASN A 459 -24.88 25.12 9.96
N VAL A 460 -24.79 26.05 8.99
CA VAL A 460 -23.70 26.09 8.00
C VAL A 460 -22.34 26.22 8.68
N GLU A 461 -22.22 27.07 9.69
CA GLU A 461 -20.99 27.31 10.44
C GLU A 461 -20.54 26.06 11.19
N ALA A 462 -21.43 25.41 11.94
CA ALA A 462 -21.11 24.20 12.69
C ALA A 462 -20.66 23.05 11.76
N LEU A 463 -21.33 22.89 10.61
CA LEU A 463 -20.95 21.89 9.63
C LEU A 463 -19.58 22.18 9.01
N HIS A 464 -19.26 23.45 8.76
CA HIS A 464 -17.97 23.87 8.19
C HIS A 464 -16.80 23.71 9.17
N GLU A 465 -17.01 24.07 10.45
CA GLU A 465 -16.02 23.93 11.52
C GLU A 465 -15.70 22.45 11.85
N ALA A 466 -16.62 21.53 11.57
CA ALA A 466 -16.46 20.11 11.86
C ALA A 466 -15.81 19.29 10.72
N ILE A 467 -15.26 19.94 9.69
CA ILE A 467 -14.62 19.26 8.55
C ILE A 467 -13.13 19.00 8.85
N PRO A 468 -12.59 17.78 8.59
CA PRO A 468 -13.28 16.56 8.19
C PRO A 468 -13.72 15.69 9.38
N TYR A 469 -14.70 14.82 9.17
CA TYR A 469 -15.16 13.85 10.18
C TYR A 469 -14.19 12.68 10.35
N ALA A 470 -13.69 12.13 9.24
CA ALA A 470 -12.76 11.01 9.25
C ALA A 470 -11.80 11.05 8.05
N THR A 471 -10.59 10.55 8.27
CA THR A 471 -9.55 10.45 7.23
C THR A 471 -9.00 9.04 7.21
N TYR A 472 -8.99 8.44 6.02
CA TYR A 472 -8.24 7.22 5.77
C TYR A 472 -6.75 7.59 5.62
N VAL A 473 -5.91 6.93 6.41
CA VAL A 473 -4.45 7.10 6.42
C VAL A 473 -3.71 5.84 5.97
N GLY A 474 -4.45 4.81 5.55
CA GLY A 474 -3.87 3.60 5.01
C GLY A 474 -3.23 3.82 3.64
N GLN A 475 -2.21 3.01 3.36
CA GLN A 475 -1.45 3.05 2.12
C GLN A 475 -1.42 1.64 1.51
N HIS A 476 -2.62 1.09 1.30
CA HIS A 476 -2.82 -0.24 0.71
C HIS A 476 -2.88 -0.23 -0.82
N SER A 477 -3.11 0.94 -1.42
CA SER A 477 -3.45 1.07 -2.83
C SER A 477 -2.69 2.22 -3.47
N GLY A 478 -2.22 1.98 -4.69
CA GLY A 478 -1.46 2.90 -5.50
C GLY A 478 -1.24 2.32 -6.90
N GLY A 479 -0.43 2.98 -7.72
CA GLY A 479 -0.16 2.54 -9.10
C GLY A 479 -1.12 3.16 -10.12
N VAL A 480 -1.37 2.47 -11.24
CA VAL A 480 -2.19 2.98 -12.36
C VAL A 480 -3.60 2.45 -12.25
N PHE A 481 -4.59 3.35 -12.24
CA PHE A 481 -6.01 3.03 -12.22
C PHE A 481 -6.67 3.14 -13.59
N SER A 482 -6.15 4.01 -14.45
CA SER A 482 -6.63 4.13 -15.83
C SER A 482 -6.24 2.89 -16.66
N PRO A 483 -7.17 2.32 -17.44
CA PRO A 483 -6.86 1.27 -18.40
C PRO A 483 -5.97 1.81 -19.54
N VAL A 484 -5.34 0.88 -20.27
CA VAL A 484 -4.43 1.19 -21.39
C VAL A 484 -5.15 1.32 -22.74
N ASP A 485 -6.43 0.99 -22.81
CA ASP A 485 -7.29 1.03 -23.98
C ASP A 485 -8.63 1.72 -23.69
N GLU A 486 -9.40 2.06 -24.74
CA GLU A 486 -10.67 2.79 -24.61
C GLU A 486 -11.87 1.84 -24.44
N GLU A 487 -11.67 0.56 -24.74
CA GLU A 487 -12.65 -0.51 -24.66
C GLU A 487 -12.95 -0.87 -23.20
N THR A 488 -11.92 -0.85 -22.35
CA THR A 488 -12.02 -1.18 -20.92
C THR A 488 -12.33 0.07 -20.09
N ILE A 489 -13.20 -0.08 -19.09
CA ILE A 489 -13.45 0.92 -18.05
C ILE A 489 -13.25 0.27 -16.68
N ASN A 490 -12.42 0.89 -15.85
CA ASN A 490 -12.30 0.52 -14.44
C ASN A 490 -13.26 1.37 -13.61
N TYR A 491 -13.71 0.87 -12.48
CA TYR A 491 -14.69 1.54 -11.61
C TYR A 491 -14.27 1.43 -10.15
N ILE A 492 -14.37 2.54 -9.43
CA ILE A 492 -14.33 2.52 -7.97
C ILE A 492 -15.76 2.38 -7.47
N VAL A 493 -16.06 1.29 -6.77
CA VAL A 493 -17.41 0.96 -6.31
C VAL A 493 -17.50 1.12 -4.80
N PHE A 494 -18.42 1.99 -4.38
CA PHE A 494 -18.80 2.18 -2.98
C PHE A 494 -20.06 1.35 -2.71
N SER A 495 -20.00 0.47 -1.71
CA SER A 495 -21.15 -0.34 -1.28
C SER A 495 -21.30 -0.32 0.24
N GLY A 496 -22.45 -0.80 0.70
CA GLY A 496 -22.82 -0.85 2.11
C GLY A 496 -24.27 -0.41 2.32
N LYS A 497 -24.60 -0.10 3.57
CA LYS A 497 -25.94 0.37 3.97
C LYS A 497 -25.87 1.64 4.77
N MET A 498 -26.92 2.45 4.68
CA MET A 498 -27.04 3.74 5.32
C MET A 498 -28.38 3.91 6.01
N LEU A 499 -28.36 4.57 7.16
CA LEU A 499 -29.54 4.85 7.97
C LEU A 499 -29.45 6.28 8.51
N LEU A 500 -30.56 7.02 8.37
CA LEU A 500 -30.79 8.28 9.06
C LEU A 500 -31.50 7.99 10.39
N ASN A 501 -30.77 8.02 11.50
CA ASN A 501 -31.30 7.70 12.82
C ASN A 501 -32.16 8.87 13.35
N PRO A 502 -33.47 8.70 13.58
CA PRO A 502 -34.37 9.79 13.97
C PRO A 502 -34.02 10.39 15.33
N ILE A 503 -34.60 11.56 15.61
CA ILE A 503 -34.71 12.09 16.97
C ILE A 503 -35.84 11.36 17.70
N MET A 504 -35.50 10.67 18.78
CA MET A 504 -36.50 10.01 19.63
C MET A 504 -37.10 11.01 20.62
N GLU A 505 -38.41 11.28 20.50
CA GLU A 505 -39.18 11.99 21.53
C GLU A 505 -39.14 11.21 22.85
N VAL A 506 -39.01 11.93 23.97
CA VAL A 506 -39.04 11.33 25.31
C VAL A 506 -40.16 11.95 26.15
N THR A 507 -40.72 11.15 27.04
CA THR A 507 -41.67 11.61 28.06
C THR A 507 -41.05 12.70 28.95
N GLY A 508 -39.76 12.54 29.24
CA GLY A 508 -38.92 13.47 29.96
C GLY A 508 -37.50 12.91 29.99
N ARG A 509 -36.51 13.78 30.23
CA ARG A 509 -35.13 13.35 30.43
C ARG A 509 -35.02 12.54 31.72
N TYR A 510 -34.24 11.47 31.75
CA TYR A 510 -34.26 10.55 32.90
C TYR A 510 -33.82 11.26 34.18
N ASN A 511 -32.82 12.14 34.13
CA ASN A 511 -32.39 12.87 35.31
C ASN A 511 -33.50 13.75 35.88
N ASP A 512 -34.22 14.46 35.01
CA ASP A 512 -35.36 15.29 35.42
C ASP A 512 -36.48 14.42 36.02
N LEU A 513 -36.83 13.31 35.36
CA LEU A 513 -37.81 12.35 35.87
C LEU A 513 -37.40 11.76 37.22
N ARG A 514 -36.10 11.54 37.45
CA ARG A 514 -35.61 10.91 38.67
C ARG A 514 -35.48 11.87 39.86
N THR A 515 -35.35 13.17 39.60
CA THR A 515 -34.99 14.17 40.62
C THR A 515 -36.04 15.27 40.84
N LYS A 516 -36.96 15.48 39.90
CA LYS A 516 -37.99 16.54 39.96
C LYS A 516 -39.38 15.98 40.20
N GLU A 517 -40.29 16.84 40.65
CA GLU A 517 -41.71 16.49 40.80
C GLU A 517 -42.39 16.39 39.43
N TRP A 518 -43.11 15.29 39.19
CA TRP A 518 -43.80 15.04 37.93
C TRP A 518 -45.09 15.86 37.84
N ILE A 519 -45.29 16.59 36.74
CA ILE A 519 -46.54 17.31 36.47
C ILE A 519 -47.20 16.86 35.18
N LEU A 520 -48.52 16.62 35.24
CA LEU A 520 -49.38 16.33 34.10
C LEU A 520 -49.99 17.65 33.63
N MET A 521 -49.58 18.12 32.44
CA MET A 521 -49.97 19.40 31.82
C MET A 521 -49.64 20.65 32.65
N PRO A 522 -48.65 21.49 32.26
CA PRO A 522 -48.50 22.80 32.90
C PRO A 522 -49.72 23.66 32.57
N PHE A 523 -50.52 24.04 33.58
CA PHE A 523 -51.52 25.10 33.44
C PHE A 523 -50.78 26.38 33.04
N ALA A 524 -51.01 26.86 31.81
CA ALA A 524 -50.53 28.11 31.21
C ALA A 524 -49.34 28.78 31.94
N GLY A 525 -48.10 28.33 31.65
CA GLY A 525 -46.87 28.89 32.19
C GLY A 525 -45.69 27.92 32.07
N LYS A 526 -44.45 28.44 32.12
CA LYS A 526 -43.23 27.61 32.15
C LYS A 526 -43.18 26.87 33.49
N ALA A 527 -42.96 25.56 33.47
CA ALA A 527 -42.79 24.76 34.69
C ALA A 527 -41.65 25.34 35.55
N SER A 528 -41.82 25.36 36.88
CA SER A 528 -40.73 25.76 37.78
C SER A 528 -39.58 24.76 37.70
N ASP A 529 -38.35 25.20 38.00
CA ASP A 529 -37.14 24.37 37.86
C ASP A 529 -37.16 23.05 38.67
N SER A 530 -37.99 22.98 39.72
CA SER A 530 -38.23 21.79 40.55
C SER A 530 -39.24 20.78 39.98
N LYS A 531 -39.86 21.05 38.83
CA LYS A 531 -40.93 20.24 38.22
C LYS A 531 -40.56 19.81 36.80
N VAL A 532 -41.00 18.62 36.40
CA VAL A 532 -40.82 18.07 35.06
C VAL A 532 -42.18 17.74 34.43
N PRO A 533 -42.52 18.32 33.27
CA PRO A 533 -43.73 17.91 32.54
C PRO A 533 -43.57 16.51 31.97
N ILE A 534 -44.57 15.66 32.19
CA ILE A 534 -44.62 14.28 31.69
C ILE A 534 -45.45 14.25 30.40
N ASN A 535 -44.79 13.95 29.29
CA ASN A 535 -45.44 13.85 27.98
C ASN A 535 -45.68 12.39 27.57
N ILE A 536 -46.79 12.15 26.90
CA ILE A 536 -47.01 10.88 26.20
C ILE A 536 -46.36 11.01 24.82
N VAL A 537 -45.52 10.04 24.46
CA VAL A 537 -44.89 9.97 23.14
C VAL A 537 -45.52 8.85 22.32
N LYS A 538 -45.11 8.73 21.06
CA LYS A 538 -45.59 7.70 20.14
C LYS A 538 -44.43 6.85 19.64
N ASN A 539 -44.62 5.54 19.60
CA ASN A 539 -43.69 4.63 18.92
C ASN A 539 -43.93 4.64 17.38
N LYS A 540 -43.13 3.87 16.64
CA LYS A 540 -43.31 3.62 15.19
C LYS A 540 -44.75 3.28 14.78
N SER A 541 -45.41 2.40 15.53
CA SER A 541 -46.80 1.97 15.29
C SER A 541 -47.85 3.04 15.63
N LYS A 542 -47.42 4.21 16.10
CA LYS A 542 -48.26 5.31 16.62
C LYS A 542 -49.00 4.96 17.92
N ASP A 543 -48.60 3.88 18.58
CA ASP A 543 -49.07 3.55 19.92
C ASP A 543 -48.52 4.57 20.90
N LYS A 544 -49.39 5.03 21.79
CA LYS A 544 -48.99 5.95 22.86
C LYS A 544 -48.18 5.19 23.89
N CYS A 545 -47.10 5.78 24.36
CA CYS A 545 -46.30 5.21 25.43
C CYS A 545 -45.64 6.29 26.30
N TYR A 546 -45.14 5.86 27.45
CA TYR A 546 -44.18 6.61 28.22
C TYR A 546 -42.78 6.03 28.00
N TYR A 547 -41.81 6.89 27.69
CA TYR A 547 -40.48 6.49 27.27
C TYR A 547 -39.40 7.44 27.75
N THR A 548 -38.28 6.89 28.22
CA THR A 548 -37.06 7.66 28.52
C THR A 548 -35.81 6.79 28.35
N ARG A 549 -34.64 7.43 28.41
CA ARG A 549 -33.32 6.79 28.28
C ARG A 549 -32.50 7.09 29.52
N LEU A 550 -31.97 6.05 30.13
CA LEU A 550 -31.03 6.11 31.24
C LEU A 550 -29.63 5.79 30.72
N PHE A 551 -28.68 6.70 30.89
CA PHE A 551 -27.29 6.47 30.53
C PHE A 551 -26.47 5.96 31.72
N TRP A 552 -25.51 5.09 31.41
CA TRP A 552 -24.64 4.42 32.35
C TRP A 552 -23.18 4.79 32.10
N LYS A 553 -22.40 4.87 33.18
CA LYS A 553 -20.96 5.03 33.15
C LYS A 553 -20.29 3.93 33.95
N GLN A 554 -19.09 3.59 33.51
CA GLN A 554 -18.23 2.59 34.12
C GLN A 554 -16.80 3.06 33.90
N GLN A 555 -15.97 2.99 34.94
CA GLN A 555 -14.58 3.38 34.81
C GLN A 555 -13.80 2.33 34.03
N VAL A 556 -13.96 1.05 34.38
CA VAL A 556 -13.26 -0.07 33.77
C VAL A 556 -14.27 -1.09 33.25
N SER A 557 -14.29 -1.34 31.94
CA SER A 557 -15.21 -2.32 31.33
C SER A 557 -14.75 -3.78 31.46
N ASP A 558 -13.57 -4.04 32.02
CA ASP A 558 -13.03 -5.39 32.23
C ASP A 558 -13.91 -6.21 33.19
N PRO A 559 -14.57 -7.30 32.73
CA PRO A 559 -15.44 -8.11 33.57
C PRO A 559 -14.73 -8.72 34.77
N ARG A 560 -13.39 -8.89 34.72
CA ARG A 560 -12.60 -9.44 35.84
C ARG A 560 -12.54 -8.51 37.05
N GLN A 561 -12.76 -7.21 36.84
CA GLN A 561 -12.81 -6.22 37.92
C GLN A 561 -14.17 -6.18 38.62
N ASN A 562 -15.19 -6.81 38.03
CA ASN A 562 -16.56 -6.89 38.56
C ASN A 562 -17.13 -5.51 38.97
N GLU A 563 -16.76 -4.46 38.22
CA GLU A 563 -17.32 -3.12 38.40
C GLU A 563 -18.74 -3.10 37.82
N GLU A 564 -19.72 -2.66 38.62
CA GLU A 564 -21.08 -2.46 38.12
C GLU A 564 -21.22 -1.10 37.45
N ALA A 565 -21.97 -1.05 36.35
CA ALA A 565 -22.28 0.21 35.68
C ALA A 565 -23.16 1.09 36.59
N LEU A 566 -22.79 2.36 36.73
CA LEU A 566 -23.50 3.34 37.55
C LEU A 566 -24.26 4.34 36.68
N TRP A 567 -25.37 4.87 37.19
CA TRP A 567 -26.10 5.93 36.50
C TRP A 567 -25.19 7.15 36.26
N ASP A 568 -25.07 7.54 34.99
CA ASP A 568 -24.37 8.76 34.62
C ASP A 568 -25.27 10.00 34.79
N LYS A 569 -25.19 10.61 35.98
CA LYS A 569 -25.96 11.81 36.33
C LYS A 569 -25.64 13.03 35.44
N GLU A 570 -24.47 13.04 34.80
CA GLU A 570 -23.98 14.16 33.98
C GLU A 570 -24.17 13.90 32.46
N GLY A 571 -24.51 12.67 32.08
CA GLY A 571 -24.55 12.18 30.70
C GLY A 571 -25.96 11.94 30.14
N ASP A 572 -26.90 12.86 30.34
CA ASP A 572 -28.32 12.71 29.95
C ASP A 572 -28.62 13.08 28.47
N SER A 573 -27.59 13.13 27.63
CA SER A 573 -27.70 13.51 26.21
C SER A 573 -26.62 12.86 25.33
N GLY A 574 -26.24 11.62 25.62
CA GLY A 574 -25.28 10.88 24.80
C GLY A 574 -25.87 10.40 23.48
N TRP A 575 -24.99 9.94 22.58
CA TRP A 575 -25.40 9.24 21.35
C TRP A 575 -26.21 7.99 21.72
N TYR A 576 -27.13 7.56 20.86
CA TYR A 576 -27.95 6.38 21.10
C TYR A 576 -28.08 5.51 19.84
N PRO A 577 -28.05 4.16 19.99
CA PRO A 577 -28.27 3.23 18.90
C PRO A 577 -29.61 3.41 18.19
N PHE A 578 -29.69 2.91 16.96
CA PHE A 578 -30.97 2.80 16.27
C PHE A 578 -31.80 1.66 16.87
N THR A 579 -33.13 1.83 16.89
CA THR A 579 -34.07 0.82 17.35
C THR A 579 -35.20 0.67 16.33
N ASP A 580 -35.65 -0.57 16.11
CA ASP A 580 -36.68 -0.89 15.11
C ASP A 580 -38.05 -0.27 15.43
N THR A 581 -38.23 0.21 16.67
CA THR A 581 -39.41 0.93 17.14
C THR A 581 -39.34 2.44 16.94
N ALA A 582 -38.26 2.95 16.37
CA ALA A 582 -38.07 4.37 16.08
C ALA A 582 -39.05 4.86 15.00
N PRO A 583 -39.49 6.13 15.05
CA PRO A 583 -40.43 6.66 14.08
C PRO A 583 -39.81 6.71 12.69
N GLU A 584 -40.65 6.44 11.69
CA GLU A 584 -40.30 6.63 10.29
C GLU A 584 -40.92 7.94 9.78
N GLU A 585 -40.08 8.83 9.27
CA GLU A 585 -40.46 10.21 8.95
C GLU A 585 -40.05 10.61 7.53
N TYR A 586 -40.67 11.68 7.03
CA TYR A 586 -40.43 12.28 5.72
C TYR A 586 -40.58 11.29 4.55
N GLU A 587 -41.83 11.14 4.12
CA GLU A 587 -42.17 10.27 2.98
C GLU A 587 -41.68 10.87 1.66
N PHE A 588 -41.06 10.05 0.82
CA PHE A 588 -40.79 10.41 -0.56
C PHE A 588 -42.05 10.25 -1.41
N LYS A 589 -42.72 11.37 -1.70
CA LYS A 589 -44.05 11.36 -2.36
C LYS A 589 -44.01 11.62 -3.86
N TYR A 590 -43.12 12.49 -4.31
CA TYR A 590 -43.10 12.96 -5.70
C TYR A 590 -41.67 13.28 -6.12
N SER A 591 -41.29 12.99 -7.36
CA SER A 591 -39.97 13.39 -7.86
C SER A 591 -39.93 14.83 -8.35
N SER A 592 -41.10 15.43 -8.58
CA SER A 592 -41.31 16.87 -8.77
C SER A 592 -42.76 17.20 -8.44
N VAL A 593 -43.09 18.45 -8.13
CA VAL A 593 -44.45 18.85 -7.72
C VAL A 593 -45.48 18.40 -8.76
N GLY A 594 -46.35 17.45 -8.38
CA GLY A 594 -47.39 16.89 -9.25
C GLY A 594 -46.97 15.70 -10.12
N ASP A 595 -45.74 15.21 -9.99
CA ASP A 595 -45.20 14.06 -10.72
C ASP A 595 -44.97 12.87 -9.78
N GLY A 596 -45.89 11.91 -9.81
CA GLY A 596 -45.83 10.65 -9.06
C GLY A 596 -45.00 9.56 -9.73
N THR A 597 -44.15 9.89 -10.70
CA THR A 597 -43.16 8.95 -11.25
C THR A 597 -41.84 9.07 -10.52
N ASP A 598 -41.13 7.96 -10.37
CA ASP A 598 -39.85 7.90 -9.67
C ASP A 598 -38.71 8.39 -10.58
N LYS A 599 -38.05 9.49 -10.20
CA LYS A 599 -36.97 10.16 -10.94
C LYS A 599 -35.83 10.62 -10.05
N ILE A 600 -35.89 10.38 -8.74
CA ILE A 600 -34.81 10.72 -7.81
C ILE A 600 -34.05 9.44 -7.54
N SER A 601 -32.89 9.31 -8.16
CA SER A 601 -32.07 8.10 -8.02
C SER A 601 -30.99 8.21 -6.94
N LYS A 602 -30.94 9.34 -6.20
CA LYS A 602 -30.00 9.58 -5.09
C LYS A 602 -30.44 10.73 -4.19
N VAL A 603 -30.37 10.49 -2.88
CA VAL A 603 -30.28 11.52 -1.84
C VAL A 603 -28.87 11.49 -1.28
N GLY A 604 -28.03 12.46 -1.66
CA GLY A 604 -26.65 12.57 -1.17
C GLY A 604 -26.62 13.03 0.30
N LEU A 605 -26.01 12.24 1.18
CA LEU A 605 -26.11 12.42 2.63
C LEU A 605 -24.76 12.61 3.32
N VAL A 606 -23.69 12.05 2.75
CA VAL A 606 -22.33 12.20 3.28
C VAL A 606 -21.43 12.67 2.16
N ALA A 607 -20.68 13.75 2.39
CA ALA A 607 -19.71 14.27 1.45
C ALA A 607 -18.33 13.64 1.69
N CYS A 608 -17.67 13.28 0.59
CA CYS A 608 -16.38 12.62 0.58
C CYS A 608 -15.44 13.30 -0.42
N MET A 609 -14.14 13.24 -0.15
CA MET A 609 -13.09 13.53 -1.13
C MET A 609 -12.31 12.26 -1.41
N LEU A 610 -12.10 11.99 -2.69
CA LEU A 610 -11.21 10.94 -3.17
C LEU A 610 -10.18 11.59 -4.09
N ILE A 611 -8.92 11.42 -3.74
CA ILE A 611 -7.76 11.92 -4.46
C ILE A 611 -6.87 10.73 -4.79
N ILE A 612 -6.43 10.63 -6.04
CA ILE A 612 -5.47 9.62 -6.49
C ILE A 612 -4.37 10.34 -7.27
N GLY A 613 -3.15 10.31 -6.75
CA GLY A 613 -2.03 11.08 -7.28
C GLY A 613 -2.36 12.58 -7.39
N ASP A 614 -2.33 13.12 -8.62
CA ASP A 614 -2.65 14.52 -8.90
C ASP A 614 -4.12 14.76 -9.29
N LYS A 615 -4.99 13.74 -9.19
CA LYS A 615 -6.40 13.82 -9.58
C LYS A 615 -7.33 13.72 -8.37
N CYS A 616 -8.50 14.34 -8.47
CA CYS A 616 -9.60 14.19 -7.54
C CYS A 616 -10.92 13.97 -8.29
N VAL A 617 -11.86 13.30 -7.63
CA VAL A 617 -13.22 13.13 -8.16
C VAL A 617 -14.05 14.38 -7.87
N VAL A 618 -14.76 14.86 -8.89
CA VAL A 618 -15.76 15.92 -8.78
C VAL A 618 -17.11 15.41 -9.27
N GLU A 619 -18.14 15.59 -8.45
CA GLU A 619 -19.52 15.30 -8.83
C GLU A 619 -20.17 16.53 -9.49
N THR A 620 -20.45 16.47 -10.80
CA THR A 620 -20.86 17.61 -11.66
C THR A 620 -22.35 17.66 -12.00
N GLY A 621 -23.08 16.56 -11.80
CA GLY A 621 -24.50 16.45 -12.11
C GLY A 621 -25.37 16.10 -10.90
N SER A 622 -26.31 15.20 -11.08
CA SER A 622 -27.21 14.73 -10.01
C SER A 622 -26.53 13.81 -8.99
N GLY A 623 -25.32 13.36 -9.33
CA GLY A 623 -24.57 12.35 -8.60
C GLY A 623 -25.14 10.93 -8.72
N SER A 624 -26.20 10.76 -9.52
CA SER A 624 -26.97 9.52 -9.60
C SER A 624 -26.52 8.60 -10.74
N GLN A 625 -25.88 9.16 -11.77
CA GLN A 625 -25.38 8.43 -12.94
C GLN A 625 -23.85 8.34 -12.89
N MET A 626 -23.26 7.38 -13.59
CA MET A 626 -21.79 7.26 -13.67
C MET A 626 -21.15 8.48 -14.38
N GLU A 627 -21.87 9.09 -15.31
CA GLU A 627 -21.44 10.29 -16.05
C GLU A 627 -21.42 11.56 -15.19
N ASP A 628 -22.03 11.54 -14.01
CA ASP A 628 -22.03 12.67 -13.08
C ASP A 628 -20.68 12.82 -12.34
N PHE A 629 -19.73 11.90 -12.52
CA PHE A 629 -18.42 11.91 -11.88
C PHE A 629 -17.30 12.15 -12.89
N GLU A 630 -16.45 13.12 -12.59
CA GLU A 630 -15.29 13.50 -13.41
C GLU A 630 -14.00 13.50 -12.59
N TRP A 631 -12.91 13.02 -13.20
CA TRP A 631 -11.57 13.19 -12.66
C TRP A 631 -10.99 14.52 -13.10
N ARG A 632 -10.57 15.33 -12.13
CA ARG A 632 -9.97 16.66 -12.37
C ARG A 632 -8.64 16.76 -11.66
N LYS A 633 -7.77 17.66 -12.13
CA LYS A 633 -6.54 17.98 -11.40
C LYS A 633 -6.89 18.47 -10.00
N TYR A 634 -6.33 17.80 -8.99
CA TYR A 634 -6.47 18.18 -7.60
C TYR A 634 -5.68 19.46 -7.34
N LYS A 635 -6.28 20.34 -6.55
CA LYS A 635 -5.68 21.55 -6.02
C LYS A 635 -5.61 21.45 -4.50
N GLU A 636 -4.44 21.69 -3.95
CA GLU A 636 -4.31 21.86 -2.51
C GLU A 636 -5.10 23.08 -2.03
N ARG A 637 -5.45 23.10 -0.74
CA ARG A 637 -6.24 24.21 -0.17
C ARG A 637 -5.54 25.56 -0.31
N SER A 638 -4.20 25.58 -0.29
CA SER A 638 -3.36 26.76 -0.52
C SER A 638 -3.39 27.28 -1.96
N GLU A 639 -3.72 26.42 -2.93
CA GLU A 639 -3.81 26.76 -4.35
C GLU A 639 -5.23 27.23 -4.76
N CYS A 640 -6.20 27.06 -3.86
CA CYS A 640 -7.59 27.44 -4.09
C CYS A 640 -7.82 28.90 -3.67
N SER A 641 -8.64 29.61 -4.45
CA SER A 641 -9.07 30.99 -4.16
C SER A 641 -10.02 31.10 -2.96
N SER A 642 -10.64 30.00 -2.56
CA SER A 642 -11.57 29.91 -1.44
C SER A 642 -11.79 28.46 -0.99
N ASP A 643 -12.34 28.30 0.21
CA ASP A 643 -12.84 26.99 0.68
C ASP A 643 -13.94 26.43 -0.22
N ASP A 644 -14.73 27.29 -0.88
CA ASP A 644 -15.76 26.85 -1.82
C ASP A 644 -15.14 26.17 -3.04
N GLU A 645 -14.02 26.70 -3.56
CA GLU A 645 -13.27 26.05 -4.63
C GLU A 645 -12.64 24.73 -4.16
N TYR A 646 -12.08 24.72 -2.94
CA TYR A 646 -11.44 23.53 -2.38
C TYR A 646 -12.44 22.38 -2.18
N TYR A 647 -13.56 22.64 -1.52
CA TYR A 647 -14.57 21.62 -1.21
C TYR A 647 -15.51 21.29 -2.38
N ALA A 648 -15.47 22.06 -3.48
CA ALA A 648 -16.08 21.62 -4.74
C ALA A 648 -15.37 20.39 -5.35
N GLN A 649 -14.15 20.07 -4.89
CA GLN A 649 -13.42 18.85 -5.25
C GLN A 649 -13.92 17.61 -4.49
N SER A 650 -15.24 17.46 -4.39
CA SER A 650 -15.89 16.41 -3.59
C SER A 650 -17.07 15.77 -4.33
N PHE A 651 -17.46 14.60 -3.82
CA PHE A 651 -18.65 13.88 -4.24
C PHE A 651 -19.46 13.45 -3.01
N THR A 652 -20.67 12.93 -3.23
CA THR A 652 -21.54 12.48 -2.15
C THR A 652 -21.82 10.98 -2.24
N ILE A 653 -21.99 10.34 -1.10
CA ILE A 653 -22.62 9.01 -0.99
C ILE A 653 -23.99 9.17 -0.35
N GLY A 654 -24.91 8.29 -0.71
CA GLY A 654 -26.32 8.40 -0.37
C GLY A 654 -27.07 7.09 -0.62
N PHE A 655 -28.39 7.16 -0.63
CA PHE A 655 -29.26 6.06 -1.04
C PHE A 655 -30.30 6.51 -2.06
N ASP A 656 -30.93 5.54 -2.71
CA ASP A 656 -32.01 5.73 -3.69
C ASP A 656 -33.38 5.45 -3.03
N PRO A 657 -34.17 6.47 -2.64
CA PRO A 657 -35.49 6.25 -2.07
C PRO A 657 -36.54 5.97 -3.16
N LYS A 658 -37.47 5.05 -2.89
CA LYS A 658 -38.62 4.79 -3.76
C LYS A 658 -39.85 5.57 -3.31
N ILE A 659 -40.78 5.81 -4.21
CA ILE A 659 -42.05 6.47 -3.84
C ILE A 659 -42.77 5.69 -2.74
N GLY A 660 -43.08 6.39 -1.64
CA GLY A 660 -43.67 5.83 -0.42
C GLY A 660 -42.66 5.54 0.69
N ASP A 661 -41.37 5.52 0.37
CA ASP A 661 -40.29 5.27 1.33
C ASP A 661 -40.16 6.43 2.33
N LYS A 662 -39.60 6.12 3.50
CA LYS A 662 -39.40 7.06 4.61
C LYS A 662 -37.92 7.34 4.75
N LEU A 663 -37.50 8.58 4.50
CA LEU A 663 -36.07 8.90 4.46
C LEU A 663 -35.39 8.71 5.82
N VAL A 664 -36.13 8.95 6.90
CA VAL A 664 -35.64 8.85 8.27
C VAL A 664 -36.26 7.64 8.96
N GLY A 665 -35.45 6.89 9.73
CA GLY A 665 -35.89 5.71 10.48
C GLY A 665 -35.92 4.41 9.69
N HIS A 666 -35.31 4.38 8.50
CA HIS A 666 -35.25 3.21 7.63
C HIS A 666 -33.81 2.97 7.11
N GLU A 667 -33.41 1.71 7.01
CA GLU A 667 -32.10 1.29 6.48
C GLU A 667 -32.19 1.07 4.97
N TYR A 668 -31.29 1.70 4.22
CA TYR A 668 -31.20 1.58 2.77
C TYR A 668 -29.83 1.06 2.35
N ASP A 669 -29.77 0.33 1.25
CA ASP A 669 -28.50 0.09 0.58
C ASP A 669 -27.96 1.41 0.01
N LEU A 670 -26.62 1.53 -0.07
CA LEU A 670 -25.99 2.64 -0.77
C LEU A 670 -26.48 2.68 -2.22
N GLN A 671 -26.63 3.90 -2.72
CA GLN A 671 -27.19 4.17 -4.04
C GLN A 671 -26.50 3.34 -5.13
N ASN A 672 -27.28 2.59 -5.91
CA ASN A 672 -26.77 1.81 -7.02
C ASN A 672 -26.89 2.58 -8.35
N ASN A 673 -25.76 2.85 -8.99
CA ASN A 673 -25.74 3.39 -10.36
C ASN A 673 -25.21 2.35 -11.39
N ILE A 674 -24.94 1.12 -10.94
CA ILE A 674 -24.50 0.02 -11.79
C ILE A 674 -25.71 -0.72 -12.35
N SER A 675 -25.89 -0.67 -13.66
CA SER A 675 -26.77 -1.59 -14.40
C SER A 675 -26.02 -2.77 -14.99
N TRP A 676 -26.73 -3.88 -15.25
CA TRP A 676 -26.22 -5.07 -15.96
C TRP A 676 -25.60 -4.75 -17.34
N LYS A 677 -25.94 -3.61 -17.95
CA LYS A 677 -25.40 -3.17 -19.25
C LYS A 677 -23.94 -2.67 -19.16
N HIS A 678 -23.43 -2.47 -17.96
CA HIS A 678 -22.05 -2.02 -17.75
C HIS A 678 -21.05 -3.18 -17.72
N GLY A 679 -21.49 -4.45 -17.69
CA GLY A 679 -20.56 -5.59 -17.72
C GLY A 679 -19.78 -5.81 -16.43
N VAL A 680 -20.27 -5.28 -15.31
CA VAL A 680 -19.67 -5.42 -13.97
C VAL A 680 -20.63 -6.20 -13.08
N ASP A 681 -20.14 -7.26 -12.44
CA ASP A 681 -20.89 -8.08 -11.47
C ASP A 681 -20.71 -7.52 -10.05
N SER A 682 -21.23 -6.32 -9.81
CA SER A 682 -21.18 -5.63 -8.52
C SER A 682 -22.36 -4.69 -8.36
N GLU A 683 -22.75 -4.41 -7.12
CA GLU A 683 -23.82 -3.47 -6.77
C GLU A 683 -23.25 -2.32 -5.92
N GLY A 684 -23.70 -1.09 -6.19
CA GLY A 684 -23.31 0.10 -5.44
C GLY A 684 -23.09 1.33 -6.33
N MET A 685 -22.45 2.34 -5.76
CA MET A 685 -22.16 3.59 -6.45
C MET A 685 -20.77 3.50 -7.09
N ALA A 686 -20.74 3.41 -8.42
CA ALA A 686 -19.53 3.34 -9.22
C ALA A 686 -19.09 4.73 -9.73
N ILE A 687 -17.79 4.97 -9.67
CA ILE A 687 -17.10 6.10 -10.28
C ILE A 687 -16.23 5.56 -11.42
N PRO A 688 -16.48 5.91 -12.69
CA PRO A 688 -15.71 5.39 -13.81
C PRO A 688 -14.30 5.98 -13.87
N ILE A 689 -13.35 5.17 -14.32
CA ILE A 689 -11.98 5.52 -14.64
C ILE A 689 -11.70 5.01 -16.05
N ARG A 690 -11.53 5.96 -16.96
CA ARG A 690 -11.25 5.72 -18.38
C ARG A 690 -9.78 5.96 -18.66
N LYS A 691 -9.30 5.47 -19.81
CA LYS A 691 -7.94 5.74 -20.28
C LYS A 691 -7.61 7.23 -20.27
N ARG A 692 -8.48 8.04 -20.88
CA ARG A 692 -8.35 9.51 -20.94
C ARG A 692 -8.26 10.25 -19.60
N ASP A 693 -8.63 9.59 -18.49
CA ASP A 693 -8.63 10.23 -17.17
C ASP A 693 -7.21 10.28 -16.56
N HIS A 694 -6.29 9.42 -17.03
CA HIS A 694 -4.89 9.28 -16.58
C HIS A 694 -4.74 9.28 -15.04
N VAL A 695 -5.55 8.45 -14.38
CA VAL A 695 -5.58 8.35 -12.92
C VAL A 695 -4.52 7.34 -12.47
N ALA A 696 -3.51 7.83 -11.76
CA ALA A 696 -2.44 7.02 -11.19
C ALA A 696 -1.85 7.70 -9.94
N GLY A 697 -1.28 6.91 -9.03
CA GLY A 697 -0.58 7.39 -7.82
C GLY A 697 -1.23 6.95 -6.51
N ALA A 698 -0.78 7.55 -5.41
CA ALA A 698 -1.23 7.22 -4.06
C ALA A 698 -2.70 7.65 -3.82
N VAL A 699 -3.42 6.86 -3.04
CA VAL A 699 -4.84 7.08 -2.73
C VAL A 699 -5.01 7.84 -1.42
N LYS A 700 -5.88 8.86 -1.43
CA LYS A 700 -6.34 9.56 -0.23
C LYS A 700 -7.86 9.66 -0.22
N PHE A 701 -8.46 9.18 0.86
CA PHE A 701 -9.90 9.22 1.07
C PHE A 701 -10.27 9.94 2.36
N ILE A 702 -11.24 10.86 2.27
CA ILE A 702 -11.66 11.72 3.38
C ILE A 702 -13.17 11.74 3.44
N VAL A 703 -13.74 11.48 4.62
CA VAL A 703 -15.15 11.73 4.92
C VAL A 703 -15.24 13.15 5.47
N LEU A 704 -15.77 14.07 4.66
CA LEU A 704 -15.86 15.48 5.03
C LEU A 704 -16.92 15.71 6.11
N GLY A 705 -18.08 15.06 5.99
CA GLY A 705 -19.18 15.19 6.94
C GLY A 705 -20.56 15.05 6.28
N PRO A 706 -21.64 15.27 7.03
CA PRO A 706 -23.01 15.19 6.52
C PRO A 706 -23.36 16.35 5.58
N VAL A 707 -24.19 16.08 4.58
CA VAL A 707 -24.67 17.07 3.59
C VAL A 707 -25.88 17.83 4.16
N ASN A 708 -25.86 19.16 4.06
CA ASN A 708 -26.92 20.05 4.54
C ASN A 708 -28.14 20.06 3.60
N VAL A 709 -28.86 18.95 3.56
CA VAL A 709 -29.99 18.74 2.64
C VAL A 709 -31.27 19.38 3.17
N LEU A 710 -31.92 20.18 2.31
CA LEU A 710 -33.32 20.59 2.47
C LEU A 710 -34.23 19.67 1.67
N TRP A 711 -35.30 19.22 2.32
CA TRP A 711 -36.32 18.35 1.76
C TRP A 711 -37.63 19.11 1.55
N SER A 712 -38.07 19.29 0.30
CA SER A 712 -39.37 19.90 -0.02
C SER A 712 -40.05 19.08 -1.12
N ASP A 713 -40.37 17.82 -0.81
CA ASP A 713 -40.77 16.74 -1.74
C ASP A 713 -39.72 16.36 -2.79
N ILE A 714 -38.76 17.24 -3.09
CA ILE A 714 -37.57 16.99 -3.92
C ILE A 714 -36.30 17.39 -3.14
N THR A 715 -35.16 16.77 -3.49
CA THR A 715 -33.84 17.21 -3.01
C THR A 715 -33.18 18.17 -3.99
N ARG A 716 -32.43 19.14 -3.46
CA ARG A 716 -31.56 20.02 -4.25
C ARG A 716 -30.22 20.16 -3.56
N ARG A 717 -29.13 19.97 -4.29
CA ARG A 717 -27.77 20.08 -3.79
C ARG A 717 -27.20 21.48 -4.00
N HIS A 718 -26.55 22.02 -2.98
CA HIS A 718 -25.70 23.21 -3.11
C HIS A 718 -24.29 22.75 -3.55
N PRO A 719 -23.56 23.51 -4.39
CA PRO A 719 -22.20 23.14 -4.82
C PRO A 719 -21.25 22.78 -3.67
N THR A 720 -21.36 23.49 -2.55
CA THR A 720 -20.70 23.13 -1.28
C THR A 720 -21.66 22.43 -0.34
N PHE A 721 -21.27 21.25 0.15
CA PHE A 721 -22.14 20.31 0.87
C PHE A 721 -22.62 20.79 2.26
N PHE A 722 -21.85 21.66 2.93
CA PHE A 722 -22.19 22.21 4.25
C PHE A 722 -23.22 23.35 4.16
N ARG A 723 -23.49 23.87 2.95
CA ARG A 723 -24.56 24.84 2.68
C ARG A 723 -25.78 24.13 2.10
N HIS A 724 -26.95 24.72 2.33
CA HIS A 724 -28.19 24.28 1.72
C HIS A 724 -28.58 25.15 0.51
N THR A 725 -29.55 24.70 -0.28
CA THR A 725 -30.15 25.51 -1.36
C THR A 725 -31.20 26.49 -0.80
N LYS A 726 -31.81 27.34 -1.64
CA LYS A 726 -32.77 28.34 -1.14
C LYS A 726 -34.00 27.68 -0.51
N TRP A 727 -34.31 28.07 0.73
CA TRP A 727 -35.51 27.64 1.46
C TRP A 727 -36.80 27.93 0.67
N THR A 728 -37.71 26.96 0.70
CA THR A 728 -39.11 27.09 0.25
C THR A 728 -40.03 27.02 1.47
N GLU A 729 -41.30 27.42 1.30
CA GLU A 729 -42.28 27.47 2.41
C GLU A 729 -42.48 26.10 3.10
N ASP A 730 -42.28 25.01 2.36
CA ASP A 730 -42.43 23.62 2.84
C ASP A 730 -41.09 22.87 3.02
N ALA A 731 -39.94 23.56 3.00
CA ALA A 731 -38.64 22.92 3.12
C ALA A 731 -38.32 22.44 4.55
N ILE A 732 -37.84 21.20 4.66
CA ILE A 732 -37.48 20.52 5.90
C ILE A 732 -35.97 20.31 5.94
N PRO A 733 -35.25 20.83 6.94
CA PRO A 733 -33.82 20.56 7.12
C PRO A 733 -33.63 19.14 7.65
N LEU A 734 -33.28 18.17 6.79
CA LEU A 734 -33.22 16.76 7.18
C LEU A 734 -32.28 16.52 8.36
N LEU A 735 -31.10 17.17 8.36
CA LEU A 735 -30.13 17.05 9.44
C LEU A 735 -30.68 17.50 10.80
N ALA A 736 -31.63 18.44 10.82
CA ALA A 736 -32.23 18.89 12.06
C ALA A 736 -33.16 17.87 12.70
N HIS A 737 -33.60 16.83 11.98
CA HIS A 737 -34.55 15.84 12.47
C HIS A 737 -33.93 14.46 12.73
N ILE A 738 -32.61 14.38 12.63
CA ILE A 738 -31.86 13.15 12.86
C ILE A 738 -30.83 13.35 13.98
N SER A 739 -30.54 12.29 14.72
CA SER A 739 -29.49 12.28 15.71
C SER A 739 -28.12 11.97 15.10
N SER A 740 -28.08 11.03 14.15
CA SER A 740 -26.86 10.55 13.52
C SER A 740 -27.17 9.88 12.18
N ILE A 741 -26.16 9.81 11.32
CA ILE A 741 -26.12 8.93 10.16
C ILE A 741 -25.32 7.69 10.57
N GLN A 742 -25.81 6.50 10.25
CA GLN A 742 -25.10 5.24 10.49
C GLN A 742 -24.82 4.57 9.15
N ILE A 743 -23.57 4.12 8.96
CA ILE A 743 -23.16 3.34 7.80
C ILE A 743 -22.70 1.95 8.26
N LYS A 744 -23.18 0.92 7.58
CA LYS A 744 -22.88 -0.50 7.82
C LYS A 744 -22.28 -1.12 6.57
N SER A 745 -21.46 -2.16 6.74
CA SER A 745 -20.85 -2.92 5.63
C SER A 745 -20.22 -2.05 4.54
N PHE A 746 -19.55 -0.97 4.93
CA PHE A 746 -18.98 0.01 4.00
C PHE A 746 -17.73 -0.55 3.33
N GLU A 747 -17.74 -0.65 2.00
CA GLU A 747 -16.59 -1.12 1.21
C GLU A 747 -16.30 -0.17 0.05
N VAL A 748 -15.02 -0.10 -0.35
CA VAL A 748 -14.55 0.66 -1.50
C VAL A 748 -13.62 -0.22 -2.33
N LYS A 749 -14.15 -0.81 -3.41
CA LYS A 749 -13.44 -1.76 -4.26
C LYS A 749 -13.11 -1.17 -5.62
N VAL A 750 -12.14 -1.75 -6.30
CA VAL A 750 -11.92 -1.46 -7.72
C VAL A 750 -12.26 -2.68 -8.56
N VAL A 751 -13.04 -2.46 -9.62
CA VAL A 751 -13.53 -3.50 -10.52
C VAL A 751 -13.37 -3.03 -11.96
N SER A 752 -13.26 -3.98 -12.91
CA SER A 752 -13.18 -3.70 -14.34
C SER A 752 -14.40 -4.27 -15.07
N ASP A 753 -14.92 -3.57 -16.07
CA ASP A 753 -15.91 -4.15 -16.98
C ASP A 753 -15.31 -5.17 -17.97
N ASN A 754 -13.98 -5.25 -18.05
CA ASN A 754 -13.27 -6.09 -19.02
C ASN A 754 -13.79 -5.89 -20.45
N GLY A 755 -14.11 -4.65 -20.84
CA GLY A 755 -14.71 -4.35 -22.14
C GLY A 755 -16.10 -4.96 -22.34
N LYS A 756 -16.83 -5.15 -21.25
CA LYS A 756 -18.19 -5.73 -21.17
C LYS A 756 -18.27 -7.16 -21.67
N THR A 757 -17.20 -7.92 -21.47
CA THR A 757 -17.14 -9.33 -21.85
C THR A 757 -17.31 -10.24 -20.63
N GLU A 758 -18.21 -11.20 -20.75
CA GLU A 758 -18.33 -12.31 -19.80
C GLU A 758 -17.23 -13.32 -20.11
N LEU A 759 -15.99 -13.01 -19.73
CA LEU A 759 -14.86 -13.92 -19.89
C LEU A 759 -15.08 -15.19 -19.04
N LEU A 760 -15.02 -16.36 -19.69
CA LEU A 760 -15.29 -17.69 -19.12
C LEU A 760 -14.07 -18.35 -18.44
N GLY A 761 -12.98 -17.62 -18.20
CA GLY A 761 -11.75 -18.18 -17.63
C GLY A 761 -11.70 -18.11 -16.10
N ASP A 762 -11.28 -19.19 -15.45
CA ASP A 762 -10.76 -19.14 -14.08
C ASP A 762 -9.51 -18.23 -14.04
N ASP A 763 -9.13 -17.72 -12.87
CA ASP A 763 -7.86 -17.01 -12.66
C ASP A 763 -6.68 -17.94 -12.97
N HIS A 764 -6.21 -17.95 -14.22
CA HIS A 764 -5.01 -18.65 -14.65
C HIS A 764 -3.84 -17.67 -14.73
N ASP A 765 -2.65 -18.13 -14.34
CA ASP A 765 -1.42 -17.37 -14.52
C ASP A 765 -1.19 -17.07 -16.01
N ILE A 766 -0.73 -15.86 -16.33
CA ILE A 766 -0.34 -15.50 -17.70
C ILE A 766 1.02 -16.14 -17.98
N VAL A 767 1.07 -16.99 -19.02
CA VAL A 767 2.29 -17.70 -19.41
C VAL A 767 2.71 -17.30 -20.83
N TYR A 768 3.88 -16.69 -20.96
CA TYR A 768 4.52 -16.46 -22.25
C TYR A 768 5.33 -17.69 -22.61
N MET A 769 5.11 -18.21 -23.82
CA MET A 769 5.70 -19.47 -24.27
C MET A 769 6.39 -19.30 -25.63
N SER A 770 7.62 -19.78 -25.75
CA SER A 770 8.31 -19.83 -27.04
C SER A 770 7.71 -20.92 -27.95
N ALA A 771 7.82 -20.76 -29.27
CA ALA A 771 7.30 -21.73 -30.22
C ALA A 771 8.06 -23.07 -30.15
N ALA A 772 7.36 -24.18 -29.92
CA ALA A 772 7.95 -25.53 -29.94
C ALA A 772 7.71 -26.20 -31.31
N GLN A 773 8.79 -26.58 -32.01
CA GLN A 773 8.70 -27.22 -33.34
C GLN A 773 8.95 -28.74 -33.33
N SER A 774 9.15 -29.40 -32.19
CA SER A 774 9.62 -30.79 -32.18
C SER A 774 8.84 -31.73 -31.27
N SER A 775 8.87 -33.02 -31.60
CA SER A 775 8.23 -34.11 -30.85
C SER A 775 8.85 -34.40 -29.48
N PHE A 776 10.01 -33.79 -29.16
CA PHE A 776 10.70 -33.88 -27.88
C PHE A 776 10.78 -32.47 -27.26
N CYS A 777 10.44 -32.32 -25.99
CA CYS A 777 10.37 -31.01 -25.34
C CYS A 777 11.23 -31.00 -24.08
N ASN A 778 12.32 -30.21 -24.09
CA ASN A 778 13.10 -29.88 -22.89
C ASN A 778 12.73 -28.45 -22.48
N ARG A 779 11.97 -28.33 -21.39
CA ARG A 779 11.33 -27.09 -20.95
C ARG A 779 12.15 -26.40 -19.87
N LYS A 780 12.22 -25.08 -19.97
CA LYS A 780 12.56 -24.19 -18.86
C LYS A 780 11.27 -23.53 -18.38
N ASP A 781 10.69 -24.04 -17.29
CA ASP A 781 9.36 -23.69 -16.79
C ASP A 781 9.35 -23.09 -15.37
N ASP A 782 10.51 -22.76 -14.83
CA ASP A 782 10.74 -22.09 -13.54
C ASP A 782 10.99 -20.58 -13.68
N LEU A 783 10.77 -20.01 -14.88
CA LEU A 783 10.92 -18.57 -15.09
C LEU A 783 9.67 -17.83 -14.61
N GLU A 784 9.88 -16.84 -13.74
CA GLU A 784 8.82 -16.00 -13.21
C GLU A 784 9.13 -14.51 -13.36
N PHE A 785 8.11 -13.69 -13.66
CA PHE A 785 8.17 -12.23 -13.61
C PHE A 785 7.24 -11.73 -12.51
N LYS A 786 7.75 -10.88 -11.61
CA LYS A 786 6.94 -10.17 -10.60
C LYS A 786 6.60 -8.74 -11.03
N VAL A 787 7.23 -8.26 -12.10
CA VAL A 787 6.94 -6.99 -12.77
C VAL A 787 6.50 -7.29 -14.20
N THR A 788 5.35 -6.77 -14.63
CA THR A 788 4.67 -7.20 -15.86
C THR A 788 4.14 -6.02 -16.67
N SER A 789 4.09 -6.14 -17.99
CA SER A 789 3.45 -5.16 -18.85
C SER A 789 1.93 -5.15 -18.66
N ALA A 790 1.31 -4.02 -18.97
CA ALA A 790 -0.14 -3.89 -18.99
C ALA A 790 -0.73 -4.75 -20.11
N LEU A 791 -1.99 -5.18 -19.96
CA LEU A 791 -2.74 -5.90 -20.99
C LEU A 791 -3.81 -5.02 -21.61
N THR A 792 -3.93 -5.10 -22.93
CA THR A 792 -5.08 -4.54 -23.65
C THR A 792 -6.29 -5.48 -23.60
N TYR A 793 -7.47 -4.94 -23.86
CA TYR A 793 -8.70 -5.70 -24.03
C TYR A 793 -8.55 -6.87 -25.04
N ASP A 794 -7.99 -6.62 -26.23
CA ASP A 794 -7.82 -7.64 -27.27
C ASP A 794 -6.89 -8.78 -26.81
N GLU A 795 -5.84 -8.45 -26.06
CA GLU A 795 -4.92 -9.44 -25.49
C GLU A 795 -5.62 -10.28 -24.42
N CYS A 796 -6.35 -9.65 -23.50
CA CYS A 796 -7.15 -10.33 -22.50
C CYS A 796 -8.15 -11.31 -23.13
N MET A 797 -8.81 -10.89 -24.21
CA MET A 797 -9.72 -11.74 -24.99
C MET A 797 -9.01 -12.92 -25.66
N GLN A 798 -7.82 -12.69 -26.20
CA GLN A 798 -7.05 -13.73 -26.87
C GLN A 798 -6.55 -14.81 -25.89
N ILE A 799 -6.10 -14.41 -24.71
CA ILE A 799 -5.51 -15.32 -23.70
C ILE A 799 -6.53 -15.82 -22.66
N GLY A 800 -7.72 -15.23 -22.60
CA GLY A 800 -8.81 -15.65 -21.72
C GLY A 800 -8.66 -15.24 -20.26
N VAL A 801 -7.99 -14.11 -19.98
CA VAL A 801 -7.79 -13.59 -18.60
C VAL A 801 -8.55 -12.30 -18.37
N LYS A 802 -8.99 -12.07 -17.14
CA LYS A 802 -9.58 -10.79 -16.73
C LYS A 802 -8.48 -9.76 -16.48
N ASN A 803 -8.68 -8.55 -17.01
CA ASN A 803 -7.81 -7.43 -16.69
C ASN A 803 -8.07 -6.99 -15.24
N ALA A 804 -7.00 -6.81 -14.49
CA ALA A 804 -7.06 -6.34 -13.11
C ALA A 804 -6.01 -5.26 -12.91
N LEU A 805 -6.24 -4.42 -11.91
CA LEU A 805 -5.30 -3.38 -11.53
C LEU A 805 -4.15 -4.00 -10.76
N CYS A 806 -2.92 -3.72 -11.16
CA CYS A 806 -1.75 -4.42 -10.65
C CYS A 806 -0.66 -3.42 -10.25
N LEU A 807 -0.13 -3.56 -9.02
CA LEU A 807 1.03 -2.80 -8.55
C LEU A 807 2.31 -3.18 -9.31
N SER A 808 2.33 -4.38 -9.87
CA SER A 808 3.42 -4.95 -10.67
C SER A 808 3.58 -4.32 -12.05
N THR A 809 2.70 -3.41 -12.46
CA THR A 809 2.72 -2.82 -13.81
C THR A 809 3.50 -1.50 -13.84
N PRO A 810 4.65 -1.41 -14.54
CA PRO A 810 5.36 -0.16 -14.72
C PRO A 810 4.57 0.83 -15.57
N VAL A 811 4.91 2.10 -15.43
CA VAL A 811 4.20 3.23 -16.05
C VAL A 811 5.18 4.13 -16.77
N GLY A 812 4.74 4.77 -17.85
CA GLY A 812 5.50 5.86 -18.46
C GLY A 812 5.45 7.09 -17.54
N VAL A 813 6.60 7.58 -17.06
CA VAL A 813 6.66 8.73 -16.14
C VAL A 813 6.03 9.99 -16.74
N ALA A 814 6.09 10.15 -18.06
CA ALA A 814 5.48 11.28 -18.77
C ALA A 814 3.98 11.11 -19.05
N SER A 815 3.51 9.89 -19.32
CA SER A 815 2.11 9.62 -19.69
C SER A 815 1.22 9.25 -18.51
N GLY A 816 1.77 8.62 -17.47
CA GLY A 816 1.02 7.97 -16.39
C GLY A 816 0.44 6.60 -16.79
N ASP A 817 0.42 6.29 -18.09
CA ASP A 817 -0.12 5.05 -18.64
C ASP A 817 0.79 3.84 -18.36
N GLY A 818 0.17 2.67 -18.17
CA GLY A 818 0.87 1.39 -18.04
C GLY A 818 1.66 1.04 -19.31
N ILE A 819 2.85 0.47 -19.14
CA ILE A 819 3.73 0.11 -20.25
C ILE A 819 3.17 -1.12 -20.98
N LEU A 820 2.92 -0.97 -22.28
CA LEU A 820 2.52 -2.07 -23.17
C LEU A 820 3.72 -2.75 -23.84
N THR A 821 4.60 -1.96 -24.44
CA THR A 821 5.73 -2.45 -25.24
C THR A 821 6.97 -1.63 -25.01
N LEU A 822 8.12 -2.23 -25.26
CA LEU A 822 9.42 -1.57 -25.26
C LEU A 822 10.12 -1.79 -26.61
N TYR A 823 11.08 -0.91 -26.91
CA TYR A 823 11.93 -1.01 -28.09
C TYR A 823 13.29 -1.60 -27.71
N ASN A 824 13.63 -2.74 -28.30
CA ASN A 824 14.98 -3.30 -28.27
C ASN A 824 15.77 -2.77 -29.47
N ARG A 825 16.75 -1.90 -29.20
CA ARG A 825 17.64 -1.30 -30.20
C ARG A 825 18.59 -2.31 -30.83
N VAL A 826 18.96 -3.35 -30.10
CA VAL A 826 19.95 -4.34 -30.53
C VAL A 826 19.35 -5.24 -31.61
N THR A 827 18.10 -5.68 -31.43
CA THR A 827 17.36 -6.52 -32.39
C THR A 827 16.45 -5.72 -33.34
N ASP A 828 16.35 -4.41 -33.16
CA ASP A 828 15.41 -3.50 -33.87
C ASP A 828 13.96 -3.98 -33.80
N SER A 829 13.52 -4.40 -32.60
CA SER A 829 12.19 -4.98 -32.37
C SER A 829 11.39 -4.20 -31.33
N ILE A 830 10.06 -4.22 -31.47
CA ILE A 830 9.12 -3.63 -30.51
C ILE A 830 8.16 -4.74 -30.09
N ALA A 831 8.13 -5.04 -28.80
CA ALA A 831 7.26 -6.07 -28.24
C ALA A 831 7.06 -5.85 -26.74
N LYS A 832 6.20 -6.68 -26.13
CA LYS A 832 6.10 -6.76 -24.67
C LYS A 832 7.44 -7.16 -24.06
N PRO A 833 7.83 -6.59 -22.90
CA PRO A 833 9.04 -6.97 -22.17
C PRO A 833 9.17 -8.50 -21.96
N GLU A 834 8.07 -9.17 -21.60
CA GLU A 834 8.02 -10.62 -21.42
C GLU A 834 8.34 -11.38 -22.71
N LEU A 835 7.84 -10.88 -23.84
CA LEU A 835 8.09 -11.47 -25.15
C LEU A 835 9.53 -11.20 -25.62
N LEU A 836 10.08 -10.02 -25.35
CA LEU A 836 11.48 -9.70 -25.60
C LEU A 836 12.41 -10.63 -24.80
N TYR A 837 12.10 -10.84 -23.52
CA TYR A 837 12.84 -11.77 -22.65
C TYR A 837 12.77 -13.20 -23.20
N VAL A 838 11.56 -13.76 -23.38
CA VAL A 838 11.39 -15.15 -23.87
C VAL A 838 12.07 -15.35 -25.23
N ASN A 839 11.99 -14.38 -26.14
CA ASN A 839 12.66 -14.47 -27.44
C ASN A 839 14.19 -14.45 -27.29
N SER A 840 14.75 -13.54 -26.48
CA SER A 840 16.20 -13.45 -26.23
C SER A 840 16.74 -14.77 -25.68
N TYR A 841 16.10 -15.34 -24.65
CA TYR A 841 16.55 -16.59 -24.04
C TYR A 841 16.26 -17.82 -24.89
N TYR A 842 15.21 -17.80 -25.72
CA TYR A 842 15.02 -18.83 -26.73
C TYR A 842 16.18 -18.83 -27.72
N GLN A 843 16.57 -17.68 -28.26
CA GLN A 843 17.73 -17.62 -29.17
C GLN A 843 19.01 -18.12 -28.50
N GLU A 844 19.22 -17.76 -27.23
CA GLU A 844 20.40 -18.16 -26.45
C GLU A 844 20.49 -19.67 -26.16
N TYR A 845 19.36 -20.34 -25.88
CA TYR A 845 19.35 -21.72 -25.36
C TYR A 845 18.67 -22.77 -26.26
N HIS A 846 18.00 -22.39 -27.35
CA HIS A 846 17.30 -23.37 -28.22
C HIS A 846 18.23 -24.32 -28.97
N ALA A 847 19.51 -23.95 -29.11
CA ALA A 847 20.51 -24.70 -29.85
C ALA A 847 21.73 -25.00 -28.96
N PRO A 848 22.43 -26.14 -29.17
CA PRO A 848 23.64 -26.46 -28.44
C PRO A 848 24.73 -25.41 -28.68
N ARG A 849 25.25 -24.83 -27.60
CA ARG A 849 26.37 -23.89 -27.60
C ARG A 849 27.55 -24.48 -26.84
N VAL A 850 28.76 -24.21 -27.33
CA VAL A 850 29.99 -24.60 -26.63
C VAL A 850 30.23 -23.66 -25.45
N ILE A 851 30.47 -24.23 -24.27
CA ILE A 851 31.01 -23.53 -23.11
C ILE A 851 32.44 -24.02 -22.91
N MET A 852 33.36 -23.10 -22.63
CA MET A 852 34.77 -23.39 -22.49
C MET A 852 35.35 -22.64 -21.30
N THR A 853 36.04 -23.37 -20.43
CA THR A 853 36.84 -22.77 -19.35
C THR A 853 38.28 -22.63 -19.83
N GLN A 854 38.83 -21.42 -19.81
CA GLN A 854 40.16 -21.13 -20.33
C GLN A 854 40.98 -20.30 -19.33
N HIS A 855 42.13 -20.82 -18.91
CA HIS A 855 43.11 -20.07 -18.12
C HIS A 855 43.98 -19.20 -19.04
N MET A 856 44.18 -17.94 -18.65
CA MET A 856 44.95 -16.95 -19.39
C MET A 856 45.86 -16.14 -18.47
N THR A 857 46.94 -15.60 -19.03
CA THR A 857 47.77 -14.63 -18.34
C THR A 857 46.99 -13.34 -18.14
N ASP A 858 46.91 -12.87 -16.90
CA ASP A 858 46.14 -11.72 -16.49
C ASP A 858 47.04 -10.64 -15.92
N ILE A 859 47.38 -9.69 -16.78
CA ILE A 859 48.21 -8.52 -16.46
C ILE A 859 47.47 -7.23 -16.83
N ARG A 860 47.87 -6.11 -16.22
CA ARG A 860 47.31 -4.80 -16.53
C ARG A 860 47.48 -4.46 -18.01
N GLY A 861 46.38 -4.06 -18.65
CA GLY A 861 46.36 -3.76 -20.08
C GLY A 861 46.52 -4.98 -20.98
N GLY A 862 46.41 -6.19 -20.43
CA GLY A 862 46.55 -7.45 -21.14
C GLY A 862 45.31 -7.88 -21.93
N PHE A 863 45.10 -9.19 -21.95
CA PHE A 863 44.12 -9.85 -22.82
C PHE A 863 42.84 -10.31 -22.10
N VAL A 864 42.75 -10.12 -20.80
CA VAL A 864 41.58 -10.52 -19.99
C VAL A 864 40.65 -9.32 -19.84
N ASP A 865 39.44 -9.43 -20.38
CA ASP A 865 38.47 -8.34 -20.42
C ASP A 865 37.05 -8.90 -20.58
N PRO A 866 36.12 -8.58 -19.66
CA PRO A 866 34.77 -9.14 -19.66
C PRO A 866 33.93 -8.72 -20.88
N PHE A 867 34.33 -7.67 -21.61
CA PHE A 867 33.61 -7.20 -22.80
C PHE A 867 34.35 -7.51 -24.11
N ALA A 868 35.45 -8.27 -24.06
CA ALA A 868 36.15 -8.74 -25.25
C ALA A 868 35.54 -10.04 -25.80
N HIS A 869 35.76 -10.29 -27.09
CA HIS A 869 35.49 -11.58 -27.71
C HIS A 869 36.77 -12.40 -27.79
N TYR A 870 36.63 -13.71 -27.68
CA TYR A 870 37.74 -14.66 -27.75
C TYR A 870 37.54 -15.60 -28.93
N ARG A 871 38.59 -15.84 -29.71
CA ARG A 871 38.55 -16.81 -30.83
C ARG A 871 39.44 -18.00 -30.54
N HIS A 872 38.84 -19.18 -30.53
CA HIS A 872 39.60 -20.43 -30.51
C HIS A 872 39.87 -20.89 -31.94
N ASN A 873 41.14 -20.87 -32.36
CA ASN A 873 41.51 -21.14 -33.76
C ASN A 873 41.15 -22.54 -34.23
N PHE A 874 41.29 -23.57 -33.37
CA PHE A 874 40.97 -24.95 -33.74
C PHE A 874 39.46 -25.21 -33.88
N LEU A 875 38.65 -24.76 -32.92
CA LEU A 875 37.19 -24.85 -32.98
C LEU A 875 36.59 -23.93 -34.06
N ASN A 876 37.34 -22.92 -34.50
CA ASN A 876 36.90 -21.90 -35.46
C ASN A 876 35.66 -21.13 -34.98
N LYS A 877 35.51 -20.97 -33.66
CA LYS A 877 34.38 -20.33 -32.98
C LYS A 877 34.82 -19.07 -32.23
N ASN A 878 33.90 -18.11 -32.14
CA ASN A 878 34.04 -16.92 -31.31
C ASN A 878 33.24 -17.11 -30.03
N PHE A 879 33.72 -16.52 -28.95
CA PHE A 879 33.14 -16.62 -27.62
C PHE A 879 33.04 -15.25 -26.98
N PHE A 880 32.04 -15.05 -26.13
CA PHE A 880 31.95 -13.94 -25.18
C PHE A 880 32.22 -14.45 -23.77
N VAL A 881 32.54 -13.54 -22.85
CA VAL A 881 32.84 -13.88 -21.46
C VAL A 881 31.56 -13.89 -20.62
N GLN A 882 31.33 -14.97 -19.89
CA GLN A 882 30.27 -15.05 -18.86
C GLN A 882 30.80 -14.64 -17.48
N GLY A 883 32.00 -15.12 -17.12
CA GLY A 883 32.62 -14.87 -15.82
C GLY A 883 34.14 -14.93 -15.89
N ILE A 884 34.83 -14.26 -14.96
CA ILE A 884 36.28 -14.21 -14.86
C ILE A 884 36.72 -14.44 -13.42
N SER A 885 37.26 -15.60 -13.09
CA SER A 885 37.95 -15.82 -11.82
C SER A 885 39.42 -15.45 -11.97
N ARG A 886 40.05 -14.88 -10.94
CA ARG A 886 41.44 -14.36 -10.96
C ARG A 886 42.20 -14.87 -9.75
N ASN A 887 43.39 -15.41 -10.00
CA ASN A 887 44.39 -15.62 -8.97
C ASN A 887 45.42 -14.48 -9.08
N LEU A 888 45.45 -13.60 -8.07
CA LEU A 888 46.29 -12.41 -8.12
C LEU A 888 47.73 -12.69 -7.72
N ALA A 889 48.02 -13.83 -7.08
CA ALA A 889 49.37 -14.27 -6.75
C ALA A 889 50.13 -14.72 -8.02
N GLU A 890 49.48 -15.52 -8.86
CA GLU A 890 50.06 -16.05 -10.10
C GLU A 890 49.98 -15.05 -11.28
N GLY A 891 49.04 -14.09 -11.21
CA GLY A 891 48.71 -13.20 -12.32
C GLY A 891 48.02 -13.97 -13.46
N THR A 892 47.05 -14.81 -13.09
CA THR A 892 46.30 -15.68 -13.99
C THR A 892 44.79 -15.44 -13.82
N ALA A 893 44.02 -15.70 -14.87
CA ALA A 893 42.58 -15.66 -14.82
C ALA A 893 41.96 -16.86 -15.53
N GLU A 894 40.93 -17.43 -14.94
CA GLU A 894 40.06 -18.43 -15.52
C GLU A 894 38.83 -17.73 -16.13
N LEU A 895 38.68 -17.83 -17.45
CA LEU A 895 37.52 -17.30 -18.16
C LEU A 895 36.52 -18.42 -18.43
N THR A 896 35.26 -18.18 -18.07
CA THR A 896 34.13 -18.97 -18.56
C THR A 896 33.62 -18.31 -19.85
N LEU A 897 33.81 -18.99 -20.97
CA LEU A 897 33.55 -18.50 -22.32
C LEU A 897 32.39 -19.25 -22.96
N LYS A 898 31.40 -18.51 -23.49
CA LYS A 898 30.25 -19.09 -24.21
C LYS A 898 30.26 -18.70 -25.67
N GLU A 899 29.94 -19.66 -26.53
CA GLU A 899 29.93 -19.48 -27.97
C GLU A 899 28.95 -18.37 -28.41
N ILE A 900 29.40 -17.51 -29.32
CA ILE A 900 28.57 -16.50 -29.98
C ILE A 900 27.93 -17.12 -31.23
N ASP A 901 26.62 -16.92 -31.37
CA ASP A 901 25.83 -17.29 -32.54
C ASP A 901 26.38 -16.65 -33.82
N GLN A 902 26.50 -17.43 -34.90
CA GLN A 902 26.83 -16.91 -36.24
C GLN A 902 25.61 -16.45 -37.00
#